data_AF-A0A9D4SWC0-F1
#
_entry.id   AF-A0A9D4SWC0-F1
#
_cell.length_a   1.000
_cell.length_b   1.000
_cell.length_c   1.000
_cell.angle_alpha   90.00
_cell.angle_beta   90.00
_cell.angle_gamma   90.00
#
_symmetry.space_group_name_H-M   'P 1'
#
loop_
_entity.id
_entity.type
_entity.pdbx_description
1 polymer ?
#
loop_
_entity_poly.entity_id
_entity_poly.type
_entity_poly.pdbx_seq_one_letter_code
_entity_poly.pdbx_strand_id
1 'polypeptide(L)'
;MAVELYNAPGSPPCTFVRVVAKKLGVELKLHNFNLMAKEHLNPEFIKLNPEHTVPTINDNGFVLWESRAIGTYLVDKYAPDSTLYPKDLQKRATVNRLLFFESGTVLSAQMAYFRPKWFRGQEPTPDLKEAYDKALGTAVTLLGDKKFLCGDNVTLADIGLACTLGVVIEGAEYEGLEKFPQLKEYYQRFKKALPEYEQVAADALKLIRDMCRLPRLPTEHFRVIVRPRGGLDIKKTGHFKIAQALIAAAGLTSGEVEEDVICPNVIQNIMVASTPSERNAKAYNTVASLIIDNVTYEVNAYMAAPNNTSKGVIRDIDPTLDQDELTRLIVQPRNPTVIGVRRIKSTSSVIVLFDGLKVPEYVKCGPSLVKCSLYRRQTDICYACGRLVHRADVCPSPEDGICRGCGTSNPDDQHNCSPKCALCGGNHLTASRDCKRRFQVPYVVRQRRRARRYQKSQEAHDSTGAEPLPPKSATSRRSRSSETRGNRYRVLAEDNSPSPGRASSKDKGRSVSRGRKGYKPDSRLNGRSPSRSRSRYIGRSSSRSRKLSVSIQEPAEQGTGPTWADRVKGQTKKINPFHKAPALNDAGFIIYESNAIAYYLLRKYAPESDLYPECYKERARIDQCLAAVASTVQPRQLLFFRATFWENKKPTDEEVAAFEENVVTGYQHLVTDKFATGDRLTLADLCLVANLTFTLENGSVDKSKFPKLVAYYERVKSELPYFEEIYRPSISDIKQRWSELK
;
A
#
# COMPACT_ATOMS: atom_id res chain seq x y z
N MET A 1 -11.22 -11.41 26.64
CA MET A 1 -10.76 -12.27 25.53
C MET A 1 -9.95 -11.42 24.56
N ALA A 2 -9.05 -12.01 23.77
CA ALA A 2 -8.29 -11.28 22.76
C ALA A 2 -9.23 -10.61 21.73
N VAL A 3 -8.87 -9.43 21.24
CA VAL A 3 -9.66 -8.73 20.21
C VAL A 3 -9.42 -9.44 18.88
N GLU A 4 -10.48 -9.89 18.21
CA GLU A 4 -10.34 -10.49 16.88
C GLU A 4 -10.14 -9.38 15.85
N LEU A 5 -9.17 -9.54 14.94
CA LEU A 5 -8.92 -8.62 13.85
C LEU A 5 -8.93 -9.38 12.53
N TYR A 6 -9.91 -9.08 11.69
CA TYR A 6 -9.97 -9.48 10.28
C TYR A 6 -9.01 -8.56 9.50
N ASN A 7 -7.94 -9.17 8.98
CA ASN A 7 -6.70 -8.51 8.60
C ASN A 7 -6.31 -8.86 7.17
N ALA A 8 -5.80 -7.90 6.40
CA ALA A 8 -5.03 -8.19 5.20
C ALA A 8 -3.55 -7.79 5.44
N PRO A 9 -2.58 -8.72 5.42
CA PRO A 9 -1.20 -8.43 5.81
C PRO A 9 -0.53 -7.27 5.07
N GLY A 10 -0.85 -7.05 3.78
CA GLY A 10 -0.32 -5.94 2.98
C GLY A 10 -1.12 -4.63 3.06
N SER A 11 -2.21 -4.59 3.83
CA SER A 11 -3.11 -3.43 3.91
C SER A 11 -2.54 -2.37 4.87
N PRO A 12 -2.33 -1.11 4.43
CA PRO A 12 -1.89 -0.04 5.32
C PRO A 12 -2.89 0.26 6.46
N PRO A 13 -4.21 0.31 6.21
CA PRO A 13 -5.22 0.40 7.27
C PRO A 13 -5.14 -0.74 8.31
N CYS A 14 -4.86 -1.97 7.89
CA CYS A 14 -4.70 -3.09 8.82
C CYS A 14 -3.40 -2.97 9.64
N THR A 15 -2.31 -2.54 8.99
CA THR A 15 -1.03 -2.28 9.65
C THR A 15 -1.19 -1.21 10.72
N PHE A 16 -1.95 -0.14 10.44
CA PHE A 16 -2.28 0.89 11.42
C PHE A 16 -2.91 0.31 12.70
N VAL A 17 -3.97 -0.51 12.57
CA VAL A 17 -4.64 -1.10 13.74
C VAL A 17 -3.70 -2.01 14.52
N ARG A 18 -2.89 -2.82 13.82
CA ARG A 18 -1.89 -3.69 14.45
C ARG A 18 -0.82 -2.90 15.22
N VAL A 19 -0.36 -1.75 14.68
CA VAL A 19 0.60 -0.88 15.36
C VAL A 19 -0.02 -0.24 16.60
N VAL A 20 -1.25 0.27 16.49
CA VAL A 20 -1.99 0.83 17.64
C VAL A 20 -2.16 -0.23 18.72
N ALA A 21 -2.67 -1.42 18.38
CA ALA A 21 -2.85 -2.50 19.35
C ALA A 21 -1.53 -2.91 20.01
N LYS A 22 -0.45 -3.06 19.22
CA LYS A 22 0.89 -3.36 19.75
C LYS A 22 1.37 -2.29 20.73
N LYS A 23 1.17 -1.01 20.41
CA LYS A 23 1.56 0.11 21.27
C LYS A 23 0.76 0.15 22.59
N LEU A 24 -0.50 -0.25 22.53
CA LEU A 24 -1.39 -0.28 23.70
C LEU A 24 -1.27 -1.59 24.51
N GLY A 25 -0.50 -2.57 24.04
CA GLY A 25 -0.43 -3.89 24.67
C GLY A 25 -1.71 -4.72 24.51
N VAL A 26 -2.53 -4.41 23.51
CA VAL A 26 -3.78 -5.14 23.21
C VAL A 26 -3.45 -6.38 22.39
N GLU A 27 -3.80 -7.56 22.92
CA GLU A 27 -3.64 -8.82 22.22
C GLU A 27 -4.67 -8.96 21.08
N LEU A 28 -4.17 -9.29 19.88
CA LEU A 28 -4.98 -9.47 18.69
C LEU A 28 -4.97 -10.93 18.23
N LYS A 29 -6.16 -11.49 18.01
CA LYS A 29 -6.34 -12.73 17.26
C LYS A 29 -6.55 -12.39 15.78
N LEU A 30 -5.54 -12.67 14.95
CA LEU A 30 -5.55 -12.30 13.53
C LEU A 30 -6.31 -13.33 12.68
N HIS A 31 -7.29 -12.86 11.92
CA HIS A 31 -7.97 -13.59 10.85
C HIS A 31 -7.48 -13.03 9.51
N ASN A 32 -6.46 -13.66 8.93
CA ASN A 32 -5.84 -13.15 7.69
C ASN A 32 -6.70 -13.49 6.48
N PHE A 33 -7.08 -12.47 5.70
CA PHE A 33 -7.77 -12.61 4.42
C PHE A 33 -6.85 -12.35 3.25
N ASN A 34 -7.00 -13.19 2.23
CA ASN A 34 -6.54 -12.95 0.87
C ASN A 34 -7.61 -12.19 0.08
N LEU A 35 -7.41 -10.87 -0.05
CA LEU A 35 -8.34 -10.01 -0.78
C LEU A 35 -8.38 -10.33 -2.29
N MET A 36 -7.30 -10.87 -2.86
CA MET A 36 -7.24 -11.27 -4.27
C MET A 36 -8.06 -12.53 -4.53
N ALA A 37 -8.08 -13.46 -3.58
CA ALA A 37 -8.94 -14.64 -3.61
C ALA A 37 -10.39 -14.32 -3.19
N LYS A 38 -10.73 -13.03 -3.01
CA LYS A 38 -12.06 -12.55 -2.63
C LYS A 38 -12.61 -13.17 -1.33
N GLU A 39 -11.74 -13.58 -0.41
CA GLU A 39 -12.16 -14.22 0.86
C GLU A 39 -13.03 -13.30 1.74
N HIS A 40 -12.88 -11.98 1.60
CA HIS A 40 -13.72 -10.98 2.25
C HIS A 40 -15.17 -10.96 1.74
N LEU A 41 -15.49 -11.64 0.62
CA LEU A 41 -16.86 -11.76 0.12
C LEU A 41 -17.57 -13.02 0.66
N ASN A 42 -16.97 -13.71 1.63
CA ASN A 42 -17.63 -14.86 2.23
C ASN A 42 -18.90 -14.40 3.00
N PRO A 43 -20.02 -15.17 2.94
CA PRO A 43 -21.30 -14.75 3.53
C PRO A 43 -21.24 -14.48 5.04
N GLU A 44 -20.45 -15.25 5.79
CA GLU A 44 -20.30 -15.07 7.25
C GLU A 44 -19.64 -13.74 7.60
N PHE A 45 -18.64 -13.33 6.82
CA PHE A 45 -17.97 -12.04 6.99
C PHE A 45 -18.82 -10.89 6.48
N ILE A 46 -19.57 -11.05 5.37
CA ILE A 46 -20.53 -10.02 4.92
C ILE A 46 -21.59 -9.77 5.99
N LYS A 47 -22.06 -10.83 6.68
CA LYS A 47 -23.00 -10.69 7.80
C LYS A 47 -22.38 -9.92 8.98
N LEU A 48 -21.07 -10.06 9.19
CA LEU A 48 -20.33 -9.34 10.22
C LEU A 48 -20.09 -7.86 9.84
N ASN A 49 -19.67 -7.63 8.60
CA ASN A 49 -19.39 -6.33 8.01
C ASN A 49 -19.99 -6.29 6.59
N PRO A 50 -21.15 -5.65 6.40
CA PRO A 50 -21.80 -5.53 5.09
C PRO A 50 -20.96 -4.83 4.04
N GLU A 51 -20.05 -3.94 4.44
CA GLU A 51 -19.09 -3.27 3.56
C GLU A 51 -17.93 -4.19 3.15
N HIS A 52 -17.86 -5.42 3.69
CA HIS A 52 -16.88 -6.45 3.36
C HIS A 52 -15.43 -5.92 3.31
N THR A 53 -15.10 -5.01 4.23
CA THR A 53 -13.80 -4.31 4.29
C THR A 53 -12.91 -4.81 5.43
N VAL A 54 -11.60 -4.63 5.24
CA VAL A 54 -10.60 -4.82 6.30
C VAL A 54 -9.84 -3.51 6.53
N PRO A 55 -9.45 -3.18 7.78
CA PRO A 55 -9.63 -3.98 9.00
C PRO A 55 -11.06 -3.96 9.54
N THR A 56 -11.49 -5.10 10.07
CA THR A 56 -12.69 -5.23 10.92
C THR A 56 -12.25 -5.87 12.23
N ILE A 57 -12.70 -5.35 13.37
CA ILE A 57 -12.49 -5.98 14.69
C ILE A 57 -13.77 -6.59 15.23
N ASN A 58 -13.62 -7.60 16.09
CA ASN A 58 -14.64 -8.06 17.02
C ASN A 58 -14.04 -8.07 18.43
N ASP A 59 -14.43 -7.10 19.24
CA ASP A 59 -14.02 -6.97 20.62
C ASP A 59 -15.15 -7.44 21.55
N ASN A 60 -15.15 -8.74 21.86
CA ASN A 60 -16.12 -9.39 22.73
C ASN A 60 -17.58 -9.11 22.31
N GLY A 61 -17.89 -9.28 21.02
CA GLY A 61 -19.21 -9.04 20.42
C GLY A 61 -19.41 -7.62 19.90
N PHE A 62 -18.52 -6.68 20.23
CA PHE A 62 -18.53 -5.35 19.62
C PHE A 62 -17.75 -5.34 18.32
N VAL A 63 -18.48 -5.35 17.20
CA VAL A 63 -17.90 -5.38 15.85
C VAL A 63 -17.73 -3.98 15.30
N LEU A 64 -16.53 -3.62 14.84
CA LEU A 64 -16.23 -2.29 14.32
C LEU A 64 -15.28 -2.37 13.12
N TRP A 65 -15.56 -1.63 12.05
CA TRP A 65 -14.65 -1.42 10.92
C TRP A 65 -14.34 0.08 10.76
N GLU A 66 -13.54 0.44 9.75
CA GLU A 66 -12.83 1.72 9.61
C GLU A 66 -11.61 1.86 10.54
N SER A 67 -10.41 1.80 9.95
CA SER A 67 -9.17 1.73 10.72
C SER A 67 -8.97 2.90 11.68
N ARG A 68 -9.35 4.13 11.32
CA ARG A 68 -9.20 5.31 12.19
C ARG A 68 -10.20 5.31 13.35
N ALA A 69 -11.45 4.87 13.12
CA ALA A 69 -12.43 4.67 14.18
C ALA A 69 -12.02 3.55 15.14
N ILE A 70 -11.45 2.45 14.62
CA ILE A 70 -10.84 1.39 15.43
C ILE A 70 -9.69 1.97 16.28
N GLY A 71 -8.83 2.81 15.71
CA GLY A 71 -7.73 3.43 16.43
C GLY A 71 -8.19 4.30 17.61
N THR A 72 -9.16 5.20 17.40
CA THR A 72 -9.71 6.03 18.47
C THR A 72 -10.41 5.19 19.54
N TYR A 73 -11.19 4.19 19.13
CA TYR A 73 -11.84 3.22 20.03
C TYR A 73 -10.84 2.47 20.92
N LEU A 74 -9.77 1.92 20.33
CA LEU A 74 -8.78 1.15 21.09
C LEU A 74 -8.07 2.04 22.12
N VAL A 75 -7.73 3.28 21.76
CA VAL A 75 -7.11 4.20 22.72
C VAL A 75 -8.11 4.58 23.81
N ASP A 76 -9.33 5.03 23.48
CA ASP A 76 -10.32 5.44 24.48
C ASP A 76 -10.72 4.29 25.42
N LYS A 77 -10.71 3.02 24.96
CA LYS A 77 -11.03 1.84 25.79
C LYS A 77 -9.85 1.35 26.63
N TYR A 78 -8.68 1.18 26.02
CA TYR A 78 -7.56 0.47 26.65
C TYR A 78 -6.49 1.42 27.23
N ALA A 79 -6.45 2.68 26.81
CA ALA A 79 -5.50 3.67 27.30
C ALA A 79 -6.04 5.11 27.19
N PRO A 80 -7.13 5.46 27.89
CA PRO A 80 -7.83 6.74 27.73
C PRO A 80 -6.98 7.99 28.05
N ASP A 81 -5.88 7.82 28.79
CA ASP A 81 -4.94 8.90 29.14
C ASP A 81 -3.69 8.92 28.26
N SER A 82 -3.67 8.11 27.20
CA SER A 82 -2.56 8.04 26.25
C SER A 82 -2.39 9.35 25.48
N THR A 83 -1.14 9.76 25.28
CA THR A 83 -0.77 10.89 24.42
C THR A 83 -1.07 10.63 22.94
N LEU A 84 -1.34 9.38 22.54
CA LEU A 84 -1.75 9.04 21.18
C LEU A 84 -3.07 9.69 20.77
N TYR A 85 -3.98 9.86 21.74
CA TYR A 85 -5.30 10.46 21.53
C TYR A 85 -5.72 11.32 22.74
N PRO A 86 -5.10 12.52 22.89
CA PRO A 86 -5.24 13.34 24.10
C PRO A 86 -6.70 13.76 24.34
N LYS A 87 -7.09 13.94 25.60
CA LYS A 87 -8.44 14.43 25.99
C LYS A 87 -8.59 15.95 25.85
N ASP A 88 -7.49 16.69 25.85
CA ASP A 88 -7.49 18.13 25.60
C ASP A 88 -8.20 18.46 24.29
N LEU A 89 -9.14 19.41 24.35
CA LEU A 89 -10.06 19.71 23.26
C LEU A 89 -9.34 20.07 21.96
N GLN A 90 -8.41 21.03 22.02
CA GLN A 90 -7.74 21.55 20.82
C GLN A 90 -6.77 20.51 20.25
N LYS A 91 -6.05 19.78 21.11
CA LYS A 91 -5.17 18.69 20.67
C LYS A 91 -5.96 17.54 20.05
N ARG A 92 -7.07 17.11 20.65
CA ARG A 92 -7.94 16.05 20.11
C ARG A 92 -8.54 16.46 18.77
N ALA A 93 -9.03 17.69 18.67
CA ALA A 93 -9.58 18.22 17.42
C ALA A 93 -8.52 18.27 16.31
N THR A 94 -7.27 18.62 16.67
CA THR A 94 -6.12 18.58 15.75
C THR A 94 -5.80 17.16 15.28
N VAL A 95 -5.80 16.17 16.19
CA VAL A 95 -5.61 14.76 15.82
C VAL A 95 -6.72 14.27 14.90
N ASN A 96 -7.99 14.52 15.24
CA ASN A 96 -9.14 14.14 14.41
C ASN A 96 -9.04 14.74 12.99
N ARG A 97 -8.75 16.05 12.89
CA ARG A 97 -8.55 16.72 11.60
C ARG A 97 -7.48 16.02 10.76
N LEU A 98 -6.36 15.65 11.37
CA LEU A 98 -5.25 15.03 10.66
C LEU A 98 -5.51 13.55 10.31
N LEU A 99 -6.30 12.84 11.11
CA LEU A 99 -6.79 11.50 10.76
C LEU A 99 -7.69 11.52 9.52
N PHE A 100 -8.64 12.46 9.44
CA PHE A 100 -9.49 12.63 8.26
C PHE A 100 -8.70 13.09 7.03
N PHE A 101 -7.77 14.03 7.21
CA PHE A 101 -6.86 14.44 6.14
C PHE A 101 -6.08 13.24 5.60
N GLU A 102 -5.47 12.45 6.47
CA GLU A 102 -4.68 11.31 6.05
C GLU A 102 -5.54 10.27 5.30
N SER A 103 -6.72 9.92 5.82
CA SER A 103 -7.55 8.87 5.21
C SER A 103 -8.24 9.35 3.93
N GLY A 104 -8.87 10.53 3.97
CA GLY A 104 -9.66 11.09 2.88
C GLY A 104 -8.82 11.75 1.78
N THR A 105 -7.58 12.16 2.08
CA THR A 105 -6.70 12.82 1.10
C THR A 105 -5.51 11.94 0.72
N VAL A 106 -4.64 11.60 1.68
CA VAL A 106 -3.35 10.96 1.35
C VAL A 106 -3.50 9.49 0.96
N LEU A 107 -4.18 8.70 1.80
CA LEU A 107 -4.43 7.29 1.54
C LEU A 107 -5.35 7.10 0.33
N SER A 108 -6.40 7.90 0.21
CA SER A 108 -7.31 7.88 -0.94
C SER A 108 -6.56 8.13 -2.26
N ALA A 109 -5.73 9.18 -2.34
CA ALA A 109 -4.92 9.46 -3.52
C ALA A 109 -3.86 8.37 -3.79
N GLN A 110 -3.24 7.81 -2.75
CA GLN A 110 -2.31 6.69 -2.89
C GLN A 110 -3.02 5.48 -3.52
N MET A 111 -4.19 5.09 -2.99
CA MET A 111 -4.94 3.96 -3.52
C MET A 111 -5.42 4.22 -4.95
N ALA A 112 -5.90 5.42 -5.25
CA ALA A 112 -6.29 5.79 -6.61
C ALA A 112 -5.12 5.67 -7.60
N TYR A 113 -3.91 6.09 -7.20
CA TYR A 113 -2.71 5.98 -8.02
C TYR A 113 -2.21 4.54 -8.20
N PHE A 114 -2.13 3.75 -7.13
CA PHE A 114 -1.55 2.40 -7.21
C PHE A 114 -2.53 1.32 -7.67
N ARG A 115 -3.84 1.51 -7.50
CA ARG A 115 -4.84 0.48 -7.80
C ARG A 115 -4.85 0.03 -9.27
N PRO A 116 -4.78 0.93 -10.28
CA PRO A 116 -4.63 0.53 -11.68
C PRO A 116 -3.43 -0.39 -11.88
N LYS A 117 -2.30 -0.04 -11.27
CA LYS A 117 -1.03 -0.76 -11.42
C LYS A 117 -1.03 -2.12 -10.75
N TRP A 118 -1.51 -2.20 -9.51
CA TRP A 118 -1.45 -3.44 -8.73
C TRP A 118 -2.58 -4.43 -9.04
N PHE A 119 -3.76 -3.95 -9.43
CA PHE A 119 -4.94 -4.83 -9.58
C PHE A 119 -5.48 -4.92 -11.00
N ARG A 120 -5.14 -3.98 -11.89
CA ARG A 120 -5.62 -3.95 -13.28
C ARG A 120 -4.50 -4.07 -14.32
N GLY A 121 -3.24 -4.05 -13.89
CA GLY A 121 -2.08 -4.07 -14.80
C GLY A 121 -1.99 -2.83 -15.70
N GLN A 122 -2.61 -1.72 -15.30
CA GLN A 122 -2.68 -0.46 -16.04
C GLN A 122 -1.77 0.58 -15.38
N GLU A 123 -1.11 1.43 -16.17
CA GLU A 123 -0.42 2.58 -15.58
C GLU A 123 -1.44 3.65 -15.15
N PRO A 124 -1.22 4.32 -14.01
CA PRO A 124 -2.09 5.40 -13.57
C PRO A 124 -2.02 6.60 -14.53
N THR A 125 -3.13 7.32 -14.65
CA THR A 125 -3.19 8.54 -15.47
C THR A 125 -2.34 9.66 -14.85
N PRO A 126 -1.89 10.65 -15.66
CA PRO A 126 -1.17 11.81 -15.15
C PRO A 126 -1.92 12.55 -14.03
N ASP A 127 -3.24 12.68 -14.13
CA ASP A 127 -4.07 13.38 -13.12
C ASP A 127 -4.06 12.65 -11.77
N LEU A 128 -4.07 11.32 -11.76
CA LEU A 128 -3.94 10.54 -10.53
C LEU A 128 -2.57 10.73 -9.88
N LYS A 129 -1.52 10.82 -10.71
CA LYS A 129 -0.17 11.13 -10.24
C LYS A 129 -0.11 12.53 -9.64
N GLU A 130 -0.66 13.54 -10.32
CA GLU A 130 -0.69 14.92 -9.84
C GLU A 130 -1.48 15.03 -8.53
N ALA A 131 -2.64 14.38 -8.44
CA ALA A 131 -3.45 14.32 -7.23
C ALA A 131 -2.65 13.73 -6.05
N TYR A 132 -1.87 12.67 -6.29
CA TYR A 132 -1.06 12.07 -5.24
C TYR A 132 0.16 12.93 -4.86
N ASP A 133 0.87 13.51 -5.84
CA ASP A 133 1.95 14.48 -5.59
C ASP A 133 1.44 15.67 -4.75
N LYS A 134 0.25 16.19 -5.09
CA LYS A 134 -0.41 17.27 -4.35
C LYS A 134 -0.74 16.85 -2.92
N ALA A 135 -1.25 15.64 -2.71
CA ALA A 135 -1.54 15.12 -1.36
C ALA A 135 -0.28 15.01 -0.50
N LEU A 136 0.84 14.55 -1.07
CA LEU A 136 2.14 14.50 -0.38
C LEU A 136 2.69 15.90 -0.06
N GLY A 137 2.64 16.84 -1.01
CA GLY A 137 3.02 18.23 -0.76
C GLY A 137 2.16 18.91 0.31
N THR A 138 0.89 18.51 0.39
CA THR A 138 -0.03 18.94 1.45
C THR A 138 0.40 18.40 2.82
N ALA A 139 0.83 17.14 2.90
CA ALA A 139 1.39 16.57 4.12
C ALA A 139 2.68 17.29 4.56
N VAL A 140 3.55 17.68 3.63
CA VAL A 140 4.74 18.50 3.93
C VAL A 140 4.34 19.85 4.51
N THR A 141 3.37 20.53 3.90
CA THR A 141 2.86 21.83 4.36
C THR A 141 2.28 21.73 5.78
N LEU A 142 1.53 20.66 6.06
CA LEU A 142 0.96 20.41 7.37
C LEU A 142 2.00 20.04 8.42
N LEU A 143 3.06 19.34 8.03
CA LEU A 143 4.17 19.02 8.93
C LEU A 143 4.91 20.29 9.33
N GLY A 144 5.24 21.16 8.37
CA GLY A 144 6.03 22.38 8.62
C GLY A 144 7.32 22.06 9.38
N ASP A 145 7.64 22.88 10.39
CA ASP A 145 8.81 22.69 11.25
C ASP A 145 8.55 21.77 12.45
N LYS A 146 7.36 21.17 12.54
CA LYS A 146 6.99 20.34 13.69
C LYS A 146 7.74 19.01 13.66
N LYS A 147 8.01 18.50 14.85
CA LYS A 147 8.62 17.17 15.02
C LYS A 147 7.70 16.06 14.48
N PHE A 148 6.42 16.13 14.83
CA PHE A 148 5.31 15.27 14.40
C PHE A 148 4.11 16.11 13.98
N LEU A 149 3.11 15.52 13.31
CA LEU A 149 1.97 16.26 12.73
C LEU A 149 1.23 17.12 13.76
N CYS A 150 1.11 16.62 14.99
CA CYS A 150 0.41 17.25 16.11
C CYS A 150 1.34 17.97 17.12
N GLY A 151 2.63 18.16 16.80
CA GLY A 151 3.60 18.81 17.69
C GLY A 151 4.75 17.87 18.08
N ASP A 152 5.03 17.74 19.37
CA ASP A 152 6.24 17.05 19.86
C ASP A 152 6.08 15.55 20.12
N ASN A 153 4.84 15.08 20.25
CA ASN A 153 4.50 13.70 20.57
C ASN A 153 3.89 12.99 19.35
N VAL A 154 4.19 11.70 19.22
CA VAL A 154 3.53 10.82 18.25
C VAL A 154 2.06 10.66 18.65
N THR A 155 1.17 10.80 17.67
CA THR A 155 -0.28 10.61 17.82
C THR A 155 -0.81 9.56 16.84
N LEU A 156 -2.10 9.21 16.94
CA LEU A 156 -2.77 8.37 15.94
C LEU A 156 -2.60 8.92 14.50
N ALA A 157 -2.59 10.24 14.32
CA ALA A 157 -2.40 10.84 13.00
C ALA A 157 -1.04 10.48 12.39
N ASP A 158 0.02 10.48 13.21
CA ASP A 158 1.37 10.14 12.78
C ASP A 158 1.49 8.66 12.40
N ILE A 159 0.87 7.76 13.18
CA ILE A 159 0.82 6.32 12.87
C ILE A 159 0.10 6.10 11.54
N GLY A 160 -1.01 6.81 11.31
CA GLY A 160 -1.76 6.74 10.06
C GLY A 160 -0.89 7.11 8.88
N LEU A 161 -0.29 8.31 8.91
CA LEU A 161 0.55 8.81 7.84
C LEU A 161 1.78 7.93 7.62
N ALA A 162 2.42 7.43 8.68
CA ALA A 162 3.58 6.55 8.56
C ALA A 162 3.25 5.19 7.94
N CYS A 163 2.07 4.62 8.21
CA CYS A 163 1.63 3.40 7.53
C CYS A 163 1.49 3.63 6.01
N THR A 164 0.93 4.76 5.62
CA THR A 164 0.75 5.16 4.21
C THR A 164 2.10 5.49 3.55
N LEU A 165 2.98 6.24 4.22
CA LEU A 165 4.31 6.57 3.70
C LEU A 165 5.24 5.36 3.60
N GLY A 166 5.16 4.42 4.55
CA GLY A 166 5.97 3.21 4.52
C GLY A 166 5.79 2.41 3.22
N VAL A 167 4.56 2.39 2.69
CA VAL A 167 4.25 1.77 1.39
C VAL A 167 5.15 2.34 0.30
N VAL A 168 5.31 3.66 0.19
CA VAL A 168 6.07 4.29 -0.92
C VAL A 168 7.54 4.56 -0.61
N ILE A 169 7.95 4.47 0.65
CA ILE A 169 9.35 4.62 1.07
C ILE A 169 10.07 3.29 1.05
N GLU A 170 9.46 2.23 1.59
CA GLU A 170 10.11 0.94 1.81
C GLU A 170 9.45 -0.22 1.05
N GLY A 171 8.15 -0.11 0.72
CA GLY A 171 7.39 -1.17 0.05
C GLY A 171 7.48 -1.11 -1.47
N ALA A 172 7.12 0.01 -2.06
CA ALA A 172 6.94 0.27 -3.47
C ALA A 172 7.77 1.49 -3.86
N GLU A 173 8.37 1.46 -5.06
CA GLU A 173 9.12 2.61 -5.57
C GLU A 173 8.15 3.63 -6.18
N TYR A 174 8.03 4.80 -5.55
CA TYR A 174 7.28 5.95 -6.08
C TYR A 174 8.23 7.11 -6.40
N GLU A 175 8.41 7.41 -7.69
CA GLU A 175 9.30 8.49 -8.15
C GLU A 175 8.90 9.87 -7.65
N GLY A 176 7.59 10.14 -7.48
CA GLY A 176 7.11 11.46 -7.03
C GLY A 176 7.60 11.84 -5.63
N LEU A 177 8.00 10.85 -4.83
CA LEU A 177 8.54 11.07 -3.50
C LEU A 177 9.89 11.81 -3.50
N GLU A 178 10.62 11.84 -4.61
CA GLU A 178 11.87 12.61 -4.74
C GLU A 178 11.67 14.11 -4.51
N LYS A 179 10.48 14.63 -4.79
CA LYS A 179 10.09 16.03 -4.54
C LYS A 179 9.92 16.36 -3.06
N PHE A 180 9.81 15.35 -2.19
CA PHE A 180 9.41 15.50 -0.78
C PHE A 180 10.39 14.81 0.19
N PRO A 181 11.69 15.20 0.21
CA PRO A 181 12.68 14.59 1.09
C PRO A 181 12.32 14.72 2.58
N GLN A 182 11.59 15.78 2.97
CA GLN A 182 11.16 15.99 4.36
C GLN A 182 10.25 14.86 4.87
N LEU A 183 9.46 14.22 3.98
CA LEU A 183 8.61 13.08 4.37
C LEU A 183 9.44 11.83 4.67
N LYS A 184 10.57 11.64 3.99
CA LYS A 184 11.51 10.54 4.30
C LYS A 184 12.16 10.76 5.66
N GLU A 185 12.59 11.99 5.94
CA GLU A 185 13.18 12.36 7.23
C GLU A 185 12.17 12.23 8.38
N TYR A 186 10.96 12.75 8.19
CA TYR A 186 9.83 12.57 9.10
C TYR A 186 9.56 11.10 9.38
N TYR A 187 9.52 10.25 8.34
CA TYR A 187 9.28 8.83 8.48
C TYR A 187 10.37 8.13 9.30
N GLN A 188 11.65 8.43 9.07
CA GLN A 188 12.74 7.89 9.88
C GLN A 188 12.67 8.36 11.34
N ARG A 189 12.33 9.64 11.56
CA ARG A 189 12.12 10.20 12.89
C ARG A 189 10.96 9.53 13.62
N PHE A 190 9.87 9.24 12.92
CA PHE A 190 8.73 8.48 13.44
C PHE A 190 9.12 7.05 13.82
N LYS A 191 9.82 6.30 12.94
CA LYS A 191 10.28 4.93 13.26
C LYS A 191 11.12 4.88 14.52
N LYS A 192 12.00 5.86 14.72
CA LYS A 192 12.82 5.97 15.94
C LYS A 192 11.98 6.26 17.18
N ALA A 193 10.94 7.07 17.06
CA ALA A 193 10.07 7.44 18.18
C ALA A 193 9.02 6.37 18.54
N LEU A 194 8.69 5.47 17.59
CA LEU A 194 7.75 4.37 17.80
C LEU A 194 8.33 3.05 17.25
N PRO A 195 9.30 2.43 17.93
CA PRO A 195 9.96 1.19 17.45
C PRO A 195 8.98 0.02 17.23
N GLU A 196 7.84 0.01 17.93
CA GLU A 196 6.77 -0.99 17.75
C GLU A 196 6.21 -0.98 16.31
N TYR A 197 6.29 0.16 15.61
CA TYR A 197 5.89 0.24 14.20
C TYR A 197 6.72 -0.70 13.34
N GLU A 198 8.05 -0.71 13.50
CA GLU A 198 8.94 -1.49 12.65
C GLU A 198 8.70 -3.01 12.83
N GLN A 199 8.43 -3.44 14.06
CA GLN A 199 8.09 -4.83 14.37
C GLN A 199 6.83 -5.31 13.64
N VAL A 200 5.85 -4.43 13.47
CA VAL A 200 4.54 -4.76 12.87
C VAL A 200 4.54 -4.57 11.35
N ALA A 201 5.16 -3.50 10.88
CA ALA A 201 5.12 -3.07 9.48
C ALA A 201 6.12 -3.84 8.60
N ALA A 202 7.21 -4.39 9.15
CA ALA A 202 8.26 -5.03 8.36
C ALA A 202 7.73 -6.14 7.41
N ASP A 203 6.85 -7.00 7.90
CA ASP A 203 6.26 -8.07 7.08
C ASP A 203 5.29 -7.54 6.02
N ALA A 204 4.48 -6.53 6.37
CA ALA A 204 3.56 -5.88 5.44
C ALA A 204 4.33 -5.21 4.28
N LEU A 205 5.37 -4.44 4.62
CA LEU A 205 6.22 -3.73 3.66
C LEU A 205 7.03 -4.71 2.81
N LYS A 206 7.50 -5.80 3.39
CA LYS A 206 8.14 -6.89 2.64
C LYS A 206 7.18 -7.51 1.64
N LEU A 207 5.93 -7.78 2.03
CA LEU A 207 4.92 -8.34 1.12
C LEU A 207 4.62 -7.38 -0.03
N ILE A 208 4.41 -6.08 0.24
CA ILE A 208 4.23 -5.07 -0.80
C ILE A 208 5.45 -5.03 -1.74
N ARG A 209 6.65 -5.10 -1.18
CA ARG A 209 7.89 -5.13 -1.96
C ARG A 209 8.00 -6.37 -2.83
N ASP A 210 7.61 -7.52 -2.31
CA ASP A 210 7.61 -8.78 -3.06
C ASP A 210 6.51 -8.78 -4.13
N MET A 211 5.37 -8.10 -3.93
CA MET A 211 4.36 -7.84 -4.97
C MET A 211 4.84 -6.86 -6.04
N CYS A 212 5.60 -5.84 -5.66
CA CYS A 212 6.15 -4.84 -6.59
C CYS A 212 7.42 -5.33 -7.31
N ARG A 213 8.04 -6.41 -6.81
CA ARG A 213 9.16 -7.08 -7.46
C ARG A 213 8.61 -8.14 -8.41
N LEU A 214 9.23 -8.25 -9.58
CA LEU A 214 8.99 -9.38 -10.48
C LEU A 214 9.10 -10.69 -9.67
N PRO A 215 8.13 -11.61 -9.78
CA PRO A 215 8.16 -12.87 -9.04
C PRO A 215 9.50 -13.57 -9.29
N ARG A 216 10.09 -14.11 -8.22
CA ARG A 216 11.29 -14.94 -8.38
C ARG A 216 10.90 -16.15 -9.20
N LEU A 217 11.41 -16.21 -10.43
CA LEU A 217 11.16 -17.31 -11.33
C LEU A 217 11.57 -18.63 -10.67
N PRO A 218 10.68 -19.64 -10.63
CA PRO A 218 11.01 -20.96 -10.09
C PRO A 218 12.30 -21.51 -10.70
N THR A 219 13.05 -22.28 -9.91
CA THR A 219 14.36 -22.76 -10.34
C THR A 219 14.30 -23.90 -11.35
N GLU A 220 13.20 -24.63 -11.29
CA GLU A 220 12.85 -25.86 -12.01
C GLU A 220 12.07 -25.60 -13.30
N HIS A 221 11.54 -24.38 -13.51
CA HIS A 221 10.86 -24.02 -14.75
C HIS A 221 11.84 -23.88 -15.92
N PHE A 222 11.36 -24.25 -17.11
CA PHE A 222 11.97 -23.83 -18.36
C PHE A 222 11.90 -22.32 -18.48
N ARG A 223 12.97 -21.71 -18.98
CA ARG A 223 13.05 -20.27 -19.19
C ARG A 223 13.28 -19.96 -20.64
N VAL A 224 12.40 -19.18 -21.25
CA VAL A 224 12.57 -18.67 -22.59
C VAL A 224 12.85 -17.18 -22.50
N ILE A 225 13.99 -16.76 -23.04
CA ILE A 225 14.36 -15.35 -23.12
C ILE A 225 13.88 -14.83 -24.47
N VAL A 226 13.00 -13.85 -24.43
CA VAL A 226 12.48 -13.18 -25.62
C VAL A 226 13.10 -11.80 -25.71
N ARG A 227 13.77 -11.54 -26.83
CA ARG A 227 14.47 -10.29 -27.11
C ARG A 227 13.74 -9.52 -28.20
N PRO A 228 13.09 -8.40 -27.89
CA PRO A 228 12.42 -7.62 -28.90
C PRO A 228 13.41 -6.78 -29.71
N ARG A 229 13.06 -6.53 -30.97
CA ARG A 229 13.79 -5.65 -31.90
C ARG A 229 12.93 -4.46 -32.30
N GLY A 230 13.47 -3.59 -33.15
CA GLY A 230 12.71 -2.50 -33.77
C GLY A 230 12.27 -1.41 -32.81
N GLY A 231 12.99 -1.19 -31.70
CA GLY A 231 12.71 -0.09 -30.78
C GLY A 231 11.56 -0.33 -29.80
N LEU A 232 11.07 -1.55 -29.61
CA LEU A 232 10.05 -1.83 -28.58
C LEU A 232 10.58 -1.45 -27.19
N ASP A 233 9.92 -0.51 -26.52
CA ASP A 233 10.23 -0.10 -25.16
C ASP A 233 9.32 -0.84 -24.15
N ILE A 234 9.84 -1.94 -23.60
CA ILE A 234 9.09 -2.78 -22.64
C ILE A 234 8.63 -1.97 -21.41
N LYS A 235 9.39 -0.94 -21.01
CA LYS A 235 9.02 -0.09 -19.88
C LYS A 235 7.80 0.76 -20.21
N LYS A 236 7.77 1.38 -21.40
CA LYS A 236 6.66 2.24 -21.83
C LYS A 236 5.40 1.44 -22.20
N THR A 237 5.56 0.28 -22.85
CA THR A 237 4.44 -0.54 -23.29
C THR A 237 3.68 -1.18 -22.11
N GLY A 238 4.37 -1.48 -21.01
CA GLY A 238 3.76 -2.04 -19.81
C GLY A 238 3.67 -3.57 -19.84
N HIS A 239 3.82 -4.18 -18.65
CA HIS A 239 3.96 -5.63 -18.49
C HIS A 239 2.79 -6.42 -19.07
N PHE A 240 1.55 -6.02 -18.77
CA PHE A 240 0.36 -6.79 -19.14
C PHE A 240 0.20 -6.94 -20.65
N LYS A 241 0.30 -5.83 -21.40
CA LYS A 241 0.20 -5.83 -22.88
C LYS A 241 1.23 -6.77 -23.51
N ILE A 242 2.46 -6.72 -22.99
CA ILE A 242 3.57 -7.53 -23.49
C ILE A 242 3.35 -9.02 -23.20
N ALA A 243 2.87 -9.34 -21.99
CA ALA A 243 2.57 -10.71 -21.62
C ALA A 243 1.45 -11.30 -22.50
N GLN A 244 0.38 -10.53 -22.73
CA GLN A 244 -0.71 -10.95 -23.62
C GLN A 244 -0.23 -11.14 -25.06
N ALA A 245 0.53 -10.19 -25.61
CA ALA A 245 1.08 -10.30 -26.96
C ALA A 245 1.96 -11.54 -27.10
N LEU A 246 2.77 -11.86 -26.10
CA LEU A 246 3.64 -13.04 -26.10
C LEU A 246 2.87 -14.35 -26.02
N ILE A 247 1.84 -14.43 -25.15
CA ILE A 247 0.96 -15.60 -25.03
C ILE A 247 0.21 -15.83 -26.34
N ALA A 248 -0.36 -14.78 -26.91
CA ALA A 248 -1.08 -14.83 -28.18
C ALA A 248 -0.17 -15.26 -29.34
N ALA A 249 1.03 -14.68 -29.43
CA ALA A 249 2.00 -15.06 -30.46
C ALA A 249 2.55 -16.48 -30.30
N ALA A 250 2.55 -17.02 -29.07
CA ALA A 250 2.86 -18.42 -28.79
C ALA A 250 1.69 -19.38 -29.10
N GLY A 251 0.50 -18.86 -29.44
CA GLY A 251 -0.69 -19.67 -29.71
C GLY A 251 -1.24 -20.38 -28.47
N LEU A 252 -1.02 -19.82 -27.27
CA LEU A 252 -1.45 -20.40 -25.99
C LEU A 252 -2.71 -19.70 -25.48
N THR A 253 -3.59 -20.46 -24.83
CA THR A 253 -4.82 -19.94 -24.20
C THR A 253 -4.60 -19.57 -22.73
N SER A 254 -5.52 -18.80 -22.14
CA SER A 254 -5.45 -18.38 -20.73
C SER A 254 -5.44 -19.56 -19.74
N GLY A 255 -6.08 -20.68 -20.06
CA GLY A 255 -6.05 -21.89 -19.25
C GLY A 255 -4.74 -22.67 -19.37
N GLU A 256 -4.05 -22.61 -20.51
CA GLU A 256 -2.78 -23.31 -20.73
C GLU A 256 -1.58 -22.65 -20.05
N VAL A 257 -1.73 -21.39 -19.61
CA VAL A 257 -0.64 -20.55 -19.06
C VAL A 257 -0.85 -20.21 -17.58
N GLU A 258 -1.74 -20.91 -16.87
CA GLU A 258 -2.09 -20.63 -15.48
C GLU A 258 -0.87 -20.67 -14.53
N GLU A 259 0.07 -21.60 -14.78
CA GLU A 259 1.33 -21.73 -14.02
C GLU A 259 2.52 -20.98 -14.66
N ASP A 260 2.32 -20.35 -15.82
CA ASP A 260 3.36 -19.62 -16.52
C ASP A 260 3.57 -18.24 -15.92
N VAL A 261 4.83 -17.81 -15.89
CA VAL A 261 5.20 -16.49 -15.38
C VAL A 261 5.98 -15.75 -16.46
N ILE A 262 5.39 -14.70 -17.02
CA ILE A 262 6.07 -13.78 -17.94
C ILE A 262 6.64 -12.63 -17.14
N CYS A 263 7.96 -12.49 -17.15
CA CYS A 263 8.71 -11.49 -16.41
C CYS A 263 9.44 -10.55 -17.36
N PRO A 264 8.93 -9.34 -17.62
CA PRO A 264 9.67 -8.31 -18.35
C PRO A 264 10.83 -7.79 -17.50
N ASN A 265 12.04 -7.79 -18.07
CA ASN A 265 13.20 -7.13 -17.52
C ASN A 265 13.40 -5.79 -18.24
N VAL A 266 12.75 -4.76 -17.71
CA VAL A 266 12.75 -3.39 -18.25
C VAL A 266 14.16 -2.77 -18.31
N ILE A 267 15.07 -3.22 -17.46
CA ILE A 267 16.45 -2.71 -17.42
C ILE A 267 17.22 -3.20 -18.65
N GLN A 268 17.12 -4.49 -18.96
CA GLN A 268 17.80 -5.10 -20.11
C GLN A 268 16.99 -5.06 -21.40
N ASN A 269 15.75 -4.55 -21.33
CA ASN A 269 14.75 -4.57 -22.39
C ASN A 269 14.56 -5.98 -23.00
N ILE A 270 14.32 -6.98 -22.15
CA ILE A 270 13.99 -8.36 -22.56
C ILE A 270 12.78 -8.89 -21.78
N MET A 271 12.16 -9.97 -22.25
CA MET A 271 11.16 -10.72 -21.49
C MET A 271 11.69 -12.11 -21.13
N VAL A 272 11.23 -12.65 -20.02
CA VAL A 272 11.51 -14.02 -19.61
C VAL A 272 10.20 -14.74 -19.38
N ALA A 273 9.85 -15.69 -20.24
CA ALA A 273 8.75 -16.63 -19.98
C ALA A 273 9.28 -17.81 -19.17
N SER A 274 8.65 -18.09 -18.03
CA SER A 274 9.04 -19.15 -17.10
C SER A 274 7.88 -20.10 -16.92
N THR A 275 8.03 -21.34 -17.39
CA THR A 275 6.93 -22.31 -17.45
C THR A 275 7.39 -23.68 -16.94
N PRO A 276 6.55 -24.41 -16.18
CA PRO A 276 6.82 -25.80 -15.85
C PRO A 276 6.54 -26.74 -17.05
N SER A 277 5.82 -26.26 -18.07
CA SER A 277 5.41 -27.02 -19.25
C SER A 277 6.47 -26.95 -20.36
N GLU A 278 7.02 -28.10 -20.74
CA GLU A 278 7.94 -28.19 -21.88
C GLU A 278 7.24 -27.78 -23.20
N ARG A 279 5.93 -28.08 -23.33
CA ARG A 279 5.12 -27.67 -24.49
C ARG A 279 5.07 -26.16 -24.61
N ASN A 280 4.77 -25.46 -23.51
CA ASN A 280 4.69 -24.00 -23.51
C ASN A 280 6.08 -23.40 -23.74
N ALA A 281 7.13 -24.00 -23.17
CA ALA A 281 8.51 -23.56 -23.41
C ALA A 281 8.87 -23.63 -24.90
N LYS A 282 8.49 -24.71 -25.59
CA LYS A 282 8.68 -24.84 -27.05
C LYS A 282 7.88 -23.79 -27.81
N ALA A 283 6.63 -23.56 -27.43
CA ALA A 283 5.77 -22.54 -28.05
C ALA A 283 6.33 -21.12 -27.91
N TYR A 284 6.75 -20.72 -26.70
CA TYR A 284 7.41 -19.42 -26.51
C TYR A 284 8.73 -19.32 -27.29
N ASN A 285 9.47 -20.42 -27.41
CA ASN A 285 10.75 -20.47 -28.12
C ASN A 285 10.60 -20.28 -29.64
N THR A 286 9.42 -20.57 -30.21
CA THR A 286 9.14 -20.38 -31.64
C THR A 286 8.61 -18.99 -31.99
N VAL A 287 8.34 -18.13 -31.01
CA VAL A 287 7.82 -16.78 -31.26
C VAL A 287 8.87 -15.93 -32.00
N ALA A 288 8.50 -15.43 -33.18
CA ALA A 288 9.34 -14.62 -34.05
C ALA A 288 8.89 -13.15 -34.15
N SER A 289 7.63 -12.84 -33.81
CA SER A 289 7.11 -11.49 -33.78
C SER A 289 6.04 -11.31 -32.69
N LEU A 290 5.80 -10.06 -32.31
CA LEU A 290 4.73 -9.64 -31.41
C LEU A 290 3.91 -8.52 -32.05
N ILE A 291 2.60 -8.57 -31.91
CA ILE A 291 1.70 -7.48 -32.33
C ILE A 291 1.27 -6.73 -31.09
N ILE A 292 1.58 -5.43 -31.02
CA ILE A 292 1.25 -4.56 -29.88
C ILE A 292 0.74 -3.24 -30.44
N ASP A 293 -0.47 -2.83 -30.03
CA ASP A 293 -1.13 -1.59 -30.48
C ASP A 293 -1.11 -1.44 -32.03
N ASN A 294 -1.39 -2.55 -32.74
CA ASN A 294 -1.35 -2.69 -34.21
C ASN A 294 0.04 -2.52 -34.88
N VAL A 295 1.11 -2.46 -34.10
CA VAL A 295 2.49 -2.46 -34.59
C VAL A 295 3.10 -3.85 -34.43
N THR A 296 3.76 -4.35 -35.47
CA THR A 296 4.47 -5.63 -35.43
C THR A 296 5.93 -5.40 -35.07
N TYR A 297 6.39 -6.04 -34.00
CA TYR A 297 7.77 -6.04 -33.56
C TYR A 297 8.39 -7.42 -33.78
N GLU A 298 9.53 -7.47 -34.46
CA GLU A 298 10.32 -8.70 -34.52
C GLU A 298 10.88 -9.06 -33.15
N VAL A 299 10.93 -10.35 -32.83
CA VAL A 299 11.55 -10.85 -31.61
C VAL A 299 12.44 -12.05 -31.88
N ASN A 300 13.43 -12.25 -31.02
CA ASN A 300 14.24 -13.46 -30.98
C ASN A 300 14.03 -14.15 -29.64
N ALA A 301 13.36 -15.30 -29.67
CA ALA A 301 13.16 -16.16 -28.51
C ALA A 301 14.17 -17.31 -28.50
N TYR A 302 14.73 -17.61 -27.33
CA TYR A 302 15.55 -18.80 -27.13
C TYR A 302 15.45 -19.34 -25.71
N MET A 303 15.51 -20.65 -25.56
CA MET A 303 15.55 -21.32 -24.27
C MET A 303 16.88 -21.06 -23.55
N ALA A 304 16.80 -20.54 -22.32
CA ALA A 304 17.95 -20.33 -21.45
C ALA A 304 18.39 -21.63 -20.79
N ALA A 305 19.69 -21.73 -20.52
CA ALA A 305 20.25 -22.82 -19.75
C ALA A 305 19.61 -22.92 -18.35
N PRO A 306 19.38 -24.13 -17.82
CA PRO A 306 18.87 -24.34 -16.47
C PRO A 306 19.73 -23.66 -15.40
N ASN A 307 19.13 -23.36 -14.23
CA ASN A 307 19.83 -22.65 -13.15
C ASN A 307 21.03 -23.40 -12.58
N ASN A 308 21.03 -24.73 -12.65
CA ASN A 308 22.11 -25.57 -12.13
C ASN A 308 23.21 -25.79 -13.17
N THR A 309 23.52 -24.78 -13.98
CA THR A 309 24.56 -24.89 -15.03
C THR A 309 25.65 -23.85 -14.84
N SER A 310 26.84 -24.16 -15.35
CA SER A 310 27.95 -23.21 -15.36
C SER A 310 28.56 -23.09 -16.75
N LYS A 311 29.16 -21.93 -17.03
CA LYS A 311 29.72 -21.61 -18.34
C LYS A 311 31.23 -21.49 -18.24
N GLY A 312 31.93 -22.34 -18.97
CA GLY A 312 33.36 -22.20 -19.25
C GLY A 312 33.60 -21.56 -20.61
N VAL A 313 34.81 -21.09 -20.82
CA VAL A 313 35.33 -20.66 -22.13
C VAL A 313 36.67 -21.35 -22.38
N ILE A 314 36.76 -22.00 -23.54
CA ILE A 314 37.98 -22.52 -24.13
C ILE A 314 38.40 -21.61 -25.29
N ARG A 315 39.70 -21.50 -25.55
CA ARG A 315 40.27 -20.63 -26.58
C ARG A 315 41.09 -21.47 -27.57
N ASP A 316 41.47 -20.84 -28.66
CA ASP A 316 42.36 -21.40 -29.68
C ASP A 316 41.78 -22.65 -30.37
N ILE A 317 40.44 -22.66 -30.52
CA ILE A 317 39.71 -23.68 -31.27
C ILE A 317 39.59 -23.24 -32.73
N ASP A 318 39.93 -24.14 -33.65
CA ASP A 318 39.88 -23.92 -35.09
C ASP A 318 38.55 -23.23 -35.49
N PRO A 319 38.58 -22.01 -36.06
CA PRO A 319 37.40 -21.26 -36.47
C PRO A 319 36.55 -21.94 -37.55
N THR A 320 37.11 -22.88 -38.32
CA THR A 320 36.43 -23.57 -39.42
C THR A 320 35.45 -24.64 -38.94
N LEU A 321 35.65 -25.17 -37.72
CA LEU A 321 34.78 -26.20 -37.15
C LEU A 321 33.36 -25.68 -36.91
N ASP A 322 32.39 -26.42 -37.44
CA ASP A 322 30.96 -26.10 -37.33
C ASP A 322 30.38 -26.46 -35.95
N GLN A 323 29.10 -26.15 -35.75
CA GLN A 323 28.43 -26.33 -34.45
C GLN A 323 28.25 -27.82 -34.06
N ASP A 324 28.09 -28.71 -35.04
CA ASP A 324 27.90 -30.14 -34.80
C ASP A 324 29.24 -30.81 -34.51
N GLU A 325 30.28 -30.45 -35.26
CA GLU A 325 31.67 -30.87 -35.03
C GLU A 325 32.15 -30.43 -33.64
N LEU A 326 31.90 -29.18 -33.25
CA LEU A 326 32.22 -28.68 -31.92
C LEU A 326 31.52 -29.49 -30.82
N THR A 327 30.25 -29.84 -31.02
CA THR A 327 29.48 -30.60 -30.04
C THR A 327 29.98 -32.03 -29.91
N ARG A 328 30.44 -32.65 -31.01
CA ARG A 328 31.02 -34.00 -31.02
C ARG A 328 32.43 -34.03 -30.40
N LEU A 329 33.26 -33.03 -30.70
CA LEU A 329 34.65 -33.00 -30.25
C LEU A 329 34.79 -32.59 -28.78
N ILE A 330 33.94 -31.70 -28.29
CA ILE A 330 34.03 -31.12 -26.93
C ILE A 330 33.14 -31.92 -25.99
N VAL A 331 33.71 -32.97 -25.39
CA VAL A 331 33.00 -33.89 -24.51
C VAL A 331 33.70 -34.02 -23.16
N GLN A 332 32.93 -34.05 -22.08
CA GLN A 332 33.43 -34.36 -20.74
C GLN A 332 32.43 -35.31 -20.07
N PRO A 333 32.71 -36.62 -19.99
CA PRO A 333 31.78 -37.59 -19.40
C PRO A 333 31.85 -37.62 -17.86
N ARG A 334 32.87 -37.00 -17.24
CA ARG A 334 33.08 -36.99 -15.79
C ARG A 334 32.81 -35.61 -15.20
N ASN A 335 32.07 -35.61 -14.08
CA ASN A 335 31.56 -34.44 -13.36
C ASN A 335 32.54 -33.24 -13.35
N PRO A 336 32.17 -32.10 -13.97
CA PRO A 336 30.85 -31.78 -14.52
C PRO A 336 30.69 -32.14 -16.02
N THR A 337 29.53 -32.67 -16.39
CA THR A 337 29.23 -33.12 -17.76
C THR A 337 28.99 -31.94 -18.70
N VAL A 338 29.48 -32.01 -19.95
CA VAL A 338 29.13 -31.01 -20.99
C VAL A 338 27.70 -31.24 -21.46
N ILE A 339 26.87 -30.19 -21.39
CA ILE A 339 25.46 -30.20 -21.81
C ILE A 339 25.17 -29.21 -22.95
N GLY A 340 26.18 -28.48 -23.39
CA GLY A 340 26.04 -27.57 -24.52
C GLY A 340 27.36 -26.91 -24.89
N VAL A 341 27.54 -26.65 -26.18
CA VAL A 341 28.73 -26.03 -26.74
C VAL A 341 28.27 -24.93 -27.68
N ARG A 342 28.94 -23.78 -27.68
CA ARG A 342 28.60 -22.68 -28.61
C ARG A 342 29.79 -21.78 -28.88
N ARG A 343 30.10 -21.56 -30.16
CA ARG A 343 31.13 -20.59 -30.56
C ARG A 343 30.71 -19.14 -30.28
N ILE A 344 31.66 -18.32 -29.84
CA ILE A 344 31.44 -16.88 -29.67
C ILE A 344 31.67 -16.19 -31.02
N LYS A 345 30.59 -15.88 -31.74
CA LYS A 345 30.67 -15.25 -33.08
C LYS A 345 31.63 -16.05 -33.99
N SER A 346 32.40 -15.37 -34.85
CA SER A 346 33.43 -15.95 -35.73
C SER A 346 34.81 -16.07 -35.07
N THR A 347 34.88 -16.23 -33.74
CA THR A 347 36.17 -16.29 -33.02
C THR A 347 36.67 -17.71 -32.75
N SER A 348 37.93 -17.86 -32.38
CA SER A 348 38.53 -19.11 -31.89
C SER A 348 38.10 -19.50 -30.46
N SER A 349 37.15 -18.75 -29.86
CA SER A 349 36.68 -18.98 -28.49
C SER A 349 35.32 -19.67 -28.49
N VAL A 350 35.20 -20.71 -27.66
CA VAL A 350 33.98 -21.52 -27.53
C VAL A 350 33.51 -21.52 -26.07
N ILE A 351 32.22 -21.26 -25.87
CA ILE A 351 31.55 -21.39 -24.57
C ILE A 351 31.12 -22.83 -24.41
N VAL A 352 31.47 -23.42 -23.27
CA VAL A 352 31.06 -24.77 -22.89
C VAL A 352 30.14 -24.65 -21.68
N LEU A 353 28.95 -25.22 -21.80
CA LEU A 353 27.94 -25.30 -20.74
C LEU A 353 28.10 -26.63 -20.03
N PHE A 354 28.25 -26.58 -18.71
CA PHE A 354 28.40 -27.75 -17.85
C PHE A 354 27.18 -27.94 -16.97
N ASP A 355 26.81 -29.20 -16.72
CA ASP A 355 25.87 -29.57 -15.68
C ASP A 355 26.52 -29.40 -14.30
N GLY A 356 25.86 -28.66 -13.42
CA GLY A 356 26.37 -28.25 -12.13
C GLY A 356 27.14 -26.92 -12.11
N LEU A 357 27.52 -26.51 -10.90
CA LEU A 357 28.10 -25.19 -10.59
C LEU A 357 29.64 -25.16 -10.61
N LYS A 358 30.28 -26.17 -11.20
CA LYS A 358 31.73 -26.27 -11.33
C LYS A 358 32.12 -26.12 -12.80
N VAL A 359 33.16 -25.34 -13.05
CA VAL A 359 33.84 -25.28 -14.36
C VAL A 359 35.16 -26.02 -14.17
N PRO A 360 35.44 -27.08 -14.96
CA PRO A 360 36.70 -27.81 -14.87
C PRO A 360 37.85 -26.94 -15.38
N GLU A 361 39.07 -27.24 -14.96
CA GLU A 361 40.26 -26.52 -15.43
C GLU A 361 40.64 -26.88 -16.88
N TYR A 362 40.30 -28.10 -17.30
CA TYR A 362 40.55 -28.62 -18.64
C TYR A 362 39.31 -29.34 -19.18
N VAL A 363 39.13 -29.29 -20.50
CA VAL A 363 38.06 -29.98 -21.22
C VAL A 363 38.70 -30.73 -22.38
N LYS A 364 38.22 -31.95 -22.64
CA LYS A 364 38.66 -32.72 -23.81
C LYS A 364 38.02 -32.16 -25.07
N CYS A 365 38.84 -31.85 -26.08
CA CYS A 365 38.44 -31.43 -27.42
C CYS A 365 39.13 -32.34 -28.43
N GLY A 366 38.42 -33.37 -28.91
CA GLY A 366 39.03 -34.44 -29.71
C GLY A 366 40.14 -35.18 -28.95
N PRO A 367 41.36 -35.29 -29.50
CA PRO A 367 42.50 -35.90 -28.80
C PRO A 367 43.16 -34.99 -27.76
N SER A 368 42.85 -33.68 -27.74
CA SER A 368 43.58 -32.68 -26.96
C SER A 368 42.85 -32.30 -25.66
N LEU A 369 43.61 -31.93 -24.63
CA LEU A 369 43.09 -31.28 -23.42
C LEU A 369 43.29 -29.77 -23.54
N VAL A 370 42.18 -29.02 -23.54
CA VAL A 370 42.19 -27.57 -23.69
C VAL A 370 41.85 -26.91 -22.37
N LYS A 371 42.63 -25.89 -21.99
CA LYS A 371 42.41 -25.13 -20.76
C LYS A 371 41.05 -24.42 -20.81
N CYS A 372 40.22 -24.68 -19.82
CA CYS A 372 38.91 -24.08 -19.65
C CYS A 372 38.93 -23.07 -18.50
N SER A 373 38.39 -21.88 -18.76
CA SER A 373 38.31 -20.83 -17.76
C SER A 373 36.86 -20.41 -17.53
N LEU A 374 36.54 -19.97 -16.32
CA LEU A 374 35.18 -19.51 -16.00
C LEU A 374 34.78 -18.35 -16.93
N TYR A 375 33.67 -18.49 -17.63
CA TYR A 375 33.14 -17.45 -18.49
C TYR A 375 32.77 -16.22 -17.67
N ARG A 376 33.32 -15.06 -18.07
CA ARG A 376 32.99 -13.75 -17.48
C ARG A 376 32.26 -12.92 -18.54
N ARG A 377 30.98 -12.67 -18.29
CA ARG A 377 30.18 -11.81 -19.17
C ARG A 377 30.68 -10.38 -19.07
N GLN A 378 30.88 -9.71 -20.20
CA GLN A 378 31.12 -8.27 -20.20
C GLN A 378 29.83 -7.53 -19.79
N THR A 379 29.98 -6.35 -19.19
CA THR A 379 28.84 -5.47 -18.93
C THR A 379 28.18 -5.12 -20.26
N ASP A 380 26.85 -5.29 -20.34
CA ASP A 380 26.12 -4.97 -21.56
C ASP A 380 26.16 -3.45 -21.80
N ILE A 381 26.65 -3.07 -22.98
CA ILE A 381 26.64 -1.70 -23.49
C ILE A 381 25.84 -1.70 -24.77
N CYS A 382 24.91 -0.75 -24.88
CA CYS A 382 24.20 -0.50 -26.11
C CYS A 382 25.09 0.35 -27.03
N TYR A 383 25.45 -0.20 -28.19
CA TYR A 383 26.22 0.54 -29.20
C TYR A 383 25.37 1.47 -30.06
N ALA A 384 24.03 1.37 -29.97
CA ALA A 384 23.11 2.31 -30.60
C ALA A 384 22.94 3.56 -29.70
N CYS A 385 22.38 3.41 -28.50
CA CYS A 385 22.09 4.55 -27.62
C CYS A 385 23.15 4.87 -26.55
N GLY A 386 24.28 4.17 -26.51
CA GLY A 386 25.38 4.40 -25.57
C GLY A 386 25.12 4.01 -24.10
N ARG A 387 23.91 3.59 -23.72
CA ARG A 387 23.55 3.29 -22.32
C ARG A 387 24.15 1.96 -21.81
N LEU A 388 24.48 1.94 -20.51
CA LEU A 388 24.96 0.78 -19.77
C LEU A 388 23.78 0.06 -19.14
N VAL A 389 23.20 -0.98 -19.78
CA VAL A 389 22.24 -1.94 -19.15
C VAL A 389 21.65 -2.95 -20.15
N HIS A 390 21.61 -2.62 -21.45
CA HIS A 390 21.04 -3.46 -22.50
C HIS A 390 21.97 -3.54 -23.72
N ARG A 391 21.63 -4.39 -24.69
CA ARG A 391 22.41 -4.56 -25.93
C ARG A 391 21.76 -3.79 -27.08
N ALA A 392 22.54 -3.48 -28.12
CA ALA A 392 22.06 -2.76 -29.30
C ALA A 392 20.85 -3.40 -30.00
N ASP A 393 20.81 -4.74 -30.06
CA ASP A 393 19.73 -5.48 -30.71
C ASP A 393 18.38 -5.40 -29.96
N VAL A 394 18.40 -5.02 -28.69
CA VAL A 394 17.22 -4.81 -27.85
C VAL A 394 17.10 -3.35 -27.42
N CYS A 395 17.68 -2.42 -28.18
CA CYS A 395 17.62 -1.00 -27.83
C CYS A 395 16.17 -0.49 -27.97
N PRO A 396 15.58 0.13 -26.92
CA PRO A 396 14.26 0.74 -27.01
C PRO A 396 14.26 2.08 -27.76
N SER A 397 15.44 2.64 -28.02
CA SER A 397 15.59 3.95 -28.68
C SER A 397 16.89 3.96 -29.49
N PRO A 398 16.96 3.21 -30.60
CA PRO A 398 18.18 3.09 -31.40
C PRO A 398 18.64 4.41 -32.01
N GLU A 399 17.71 5.35 -32.24
CA GLU A 399 17.95 6.68 -32.81
C GLU A 399 18.58 7.67 -31.82
N ASP A 400 18.51 7.40 -30.51
CA ASP A 400 19.02 8.28 -29.45
C ASP A 400 20.50 7.99 -29.17
N GLY A 401 21.36 8.25 -30.15
CA GLY A 401 22.81 8.07 -30.03
C GLY A 401 23.41 8.87 -28.88
N ILE A 402 24.27 8.26 -28.07
CA ILE A 402 25.02 8.98 -27.02
C ILE A 402 26.51 8.67 -27.19
N CYS A 403 27.35 9.70 -27.09
CA CYS A 403 28.78 9.55 -27.08
C CYS A 403 29.23 8.65 -25.91
N ARG A 404 29.92 7.55 -26.21
CA ARG A 404 30.40 6.57 -25.22
C ARG A 404 31.61 7.05 -24.41
N GLY A 405 32.19 8.19 -24.78
CA GLY A 405 33.29 8.83 -24.07
C GLY A 405 32.82 9.94 -23.14
N CYS A 406 32.16 10.98 -23.66
CA CYS A 406 31.76 12.15 -22.87
C CYS A 406 30.28 12.17 -22.45
N GLY A 407 29.43 11.31 -23.01
CA GLY A 407 27.99 11.27 -22.69
C GLY A 407 27.12 12.30 -23.42
N THR A 408 27.67 13.05 -24.38
CA THR A 408 26.90 13.97 -25.22
C THR A 408 25.85 13.22 -26.04
N SER A 409 24.60 13.69 -26.03
CA SER A 409 23.51 13.16 -26.85
C SER A 409 23.65 13.62 -28.30
N ASN A 410 23.43 12.70 -29.24
CA ASN A 410 23.50 12.88 -30.70
C ASN A 410 24.66 13.79 -31.14
N PRO A 411 25.92 13.44 -30.78
CA PRO A 411 27.05 14.24 -31.18
C PRO A 411 27.26 14.14 -32.70
N ASP A 412 27.72 15.23 -33.32
CA ASP A 412 28.17 15.19 -34.71
C ASP A 412 29.45 14.31 -34.88
N ASP A 413 29.78 13.98 -36.13
CA ASP A 413 30.94 13.15 -36.48
C ASP A 413 32.29 13.81 -36.11
N GLN A 414 32.30 15.11 -35.79
CA GLN A 414 33.51 15.91 -35.52
C GLN A 414 33.64 16.32 -34.04
N HIS A 415 32.79 15.79 -33.16
CA HIS A 415 32.77 16.23 -31.77
C HIS A 415 34.07 15.88 -31.04
N ASN A 416 34.62 16.86 -30.32
CA ASN A 416 35.84 16.64 -29.53
C ASN A 416 35.49 15.88 -28.24
N CYS A 417 35.91 14.60 -28.17
CA CYS A 417 35.52 13.69 -27.10
C CYS A 417 36.61 13.57 -26.02
N SER A 418 36.26 13.90 -24.78
CA SER A 418 37.08 13.58 -23.59
C SER A 418 36.53 12.31 -22.91
N PRO A 419 37.15 11.13 -23.08
CA PRO A 419 36.56 9.87 -22.65
C PRO A 419 36.65 9.67 -21.14
N LYS A 420 35.49 9.42 -20.50
CA LYS A 420 35.38 9.04 -19.09
C LYS A 420 34.58 7.76 -18.95
N CYS A 421 35.20 6.72 -18.41
CA CYS A 421 34.56 5.42 -18.27
C CYS A 421 33.45 5.44 -17.22
N ALA A 422 32.21 5.16 -17.61
CA ALA A 422 31.08 5.12 -16.68
C ALA A 422 31.11 3.93 -15.69
N LEU A 423 32.02 2.95 -15.88
CA LEU A 423 32.16 1.80 -14.96
C LEU A 423 33.19 2.03 -13.85
N CYS A 424 34.30 2.69 -14.15
CA CYS A 424 35.42 2.86 -13.21
C CYS A 424 35.93 4.31 -13.06
N GLY A 425 35.42 5.25 -13.85
CA GLY A 425 35.81 6.66 -13.80
C GLY A 425 37.15 7.00 -14.47
N GLY A 426 37.81 6.04 -15.13
CA GLY A 426 39.11 6.24 -15.78
C GLY A 426 39.03 6.94 -17.14
N ASN A 427 40.16 7.45 -17.61
CA ASN A 427 40.30 8.20 -18.89
C ASN A 427 40.40 7.24 -20.09
N HIS A 428 39.34 6.48 -20.32
CA HIS A 428 39.21 5.57 -21.45
C HIS A 428 37.72 5.35 -21.75
N LEU A 429 37.40 4.89 -22.97
CA LEU A 429 36.03 4.58 -23.35
C LEU A 429 35.41 3.54 -22.40
N THR A 430 34.10 3.65 -22.19
CA THR A 430 33.37 2.75 -21.32
C THR A 430 33.46 1.29 -21.81
N ALA A 431 33.85 0.37 -20.91
CA ALA A 431 34.20 -1.03 -21.19
C ALA A 431 35.30 -1.29 -22.24
N SER A 432 36.22 -0.34 -22.45
CA SER A 432 37.46 -0.60 -23.20
C SER A 432 38.27 -1.75 -22.58
N ARG A 433 39.30 -2.23 -23.29
CA ARG A 433 40.17 -3.31 -22.81
C ARG A 433 40.86 -2.98 -21.48
N ASP A 434 41.10 -1.70 -21.25
CA ASP A 434 41.79 -1.15 -20.08
C ASP A 434 40.88 -1.07 -18.84
N CYS A 435 39.57 -1.15 -19.02
CA CYS A 435 38.61 -1.09 -17.94
C CYS A 435 38.62 -2.38 -17.08
N LYS A 436 39.21 -2.32 -15.88
CA LYS A 436 39.23 -3.43 -14.92
C LYS A 436 37.82 -3.86 -14.45
N ARG A 437 36.80 -3.00 -14.61
CA ARG A 437 35.39 -3.26 -14.23
C ARG A 437 34.49 -3.65 -15.42
N ARG A 438 35.07 -3.95 -16.60
CA ARG A 438 34.30 -4.32 -17.81
C ARG A 438 33.58 -5.68 -17.74
N PHE A 439 33.91 -6.51 -16.76
CA PHE A 439 33.32 -7.84 -16.59
C PHE A 439 32.40 -7.89 -15.37
N GLN A 440 31.23 -8.49 -15.55
CA GLN A 440 30.31 -8.79 -14.47
C GLN A 440 30.86 -9.91 -13.58
N VAL A 441 30.50 -9.88 -12.29
CA VAL A 441 30.79 -10.99 -11.37
C VAL A 441 29.97 -12.21 -11.80
N PRO A 442 30.61 -13.35 -12.14
CA PRO A 442 29.91 -14.55 -12.58
C PRO A 442 28.87 -15.03 -11.57
N TYR A 443 27.74 -15.57 -12.04
CA TYR A 443 26.64 -16.04 -11.19
C TYR A 443 27.12 -17.04 -10.13
N VAL A 444 27.93 -18.03 -10.52
CA VAL A 444 28.52 -19.03 -9.63
C VAL A 444 29.34 -18.39 -8.50
N VAL A 445 30.08 -17.31 -8.80
CA VAL A 445 30.86 -16.58 -7.78
C VAL A 445 29.93 -15.83 -6.81
N ARG A 446 28.85 -15.22 -7.32
CA ARG A 446 27.82 -14.58 -6.47
C ARG A 446 27.13 -15.60 -5.55
N GLN A 447 26.81 -16.79 -6.06
CA GLN A 447 26.19 -17.86 -5.28
C GLN A 447 27.14 -18.41 -4.20
N ARG A 448 28.41 -18.67 -4.52
CA ARG A 448 29.42 -19.09 -3.54
C ARG A 448 29.65 -18.04 -2.45
N ARG A 449 29.70 -16.75 -2.81
CA ARG A 449 29.79 -15.64 -1.83
C ARG A 449 28.57 -15.61 -0.92
N ARG A 450 27.38 -15.86 -1.45
CA ARG A 450 26.13 -15.93 -0.66
C ARG A 450 26.12 -17.13 0.29
N ALA A 451 26.52 -18.31 -0.18
CA ALA A 451 26.64 -19.51 0.66
C ALA A 451 27.64 -19.31 1.80
N ARG A 452 28.81 -18.73 1.52
CA ARG A 452 29.80 -18.38 2.55
C ARG A 452 29.29 -17.36 3.57
N ARG A 453 28.52 -16.35 3.13
CA ARG A 453 27.87 -15.40 4.06
C ARG A 453 26.84 -16.09 4.94
N TYR A 454 26.09 -17.05 4.39
CA TYR A 454 25.12 -17.83 5.15
C TYR A 454 25.81 -18.74 6.19
N GLN A 455 26.88 -19.45 5.80
CA GLN A 455 27.70 -20.24 6.73
C GLN A 455 28.31 -19.37 7.83
N LYS A 456 28.92 -18.23 7.50
CA LYS A 456 29.42 -17.28 8.52
C LYS A 456 28.33 -16.75 9.45
N SER A 457 27.10 -16.58 8.93
CA SER A 457 25.95 -16.17 9.73
C SER A 457 25.46 -17.28 10.65
N GLN A 458 25.62 -18.55 10.27
CA GLN A 458 25.33 -19.72 11.13
C GLN A 458 26.43 -19.92 12.17
N GLU A 459 27.71 -19.78 11.81
CA GLU A 459 28.85 -19.87 12.74
C GLU A 459 28.79 -18.76 13.81
N ALA A 460 28.41 -17.52 13.43
CA ALA A 460 28.18 -16.44 14.39
C ALA A 460 26.96 -16.68 15.29
N HIS A 461 25.99 -17.46 14.80
CA HIS A 461 24.78 -17.81 15.52
C HIS A 461 25.04 -18.91 16.57
N ASP A 462 25.83 -19.93 16.24
CA ASP A 462 26.24 -20.99 17.18
C ASP A 462 27.04 -20.45 18.36
N SER A 463 27.68 -19.28 18.22
CA SER A 463 28.37 -18.58 19.33
C SER A 463 27.48 -17.73 20.25
N THR A 464 26.21 -17.48 19.89
CA THR A 464 25.34 -16.49 20.59
C THR A 464 24.02 -17.05 21.13
N GLY A 465 23.67 -18.30 20.86
CA GLY A 465 22.56 -19.01 21.52
C GLY A 465 21.14 -18.48 21.25
N ALA A 466 20.96 -17.60 20.26
CA ALA A 466 19.63 -17.22 19.78
C ALA A 466 19.06 -18.33 18.87
N GLU A 467 17.73 -18.41 18.69
CA GLU A 467 17.11 -19.38 17.76
C GLU A 467 17.23 -18.93 16.28
N PRO A 468 17.48 -19.86 15.33
CA PRO A 468 17.73 -19.51 13.94
C PRO A 468 16.44 -19.19 13.19
N LEU A 469 16.46 -18.07 12.45
CA LEU A 469 15.50 -17.86 11.37
C LEU A 469 15.73 -18.92 10.28
N PRO A 470 14.67 -19.58 9.79
CA PRO A 470 14.82 -20.69 8.86
C PRO A 470 15.46 -20.23 7.53
N PRO A 471 16.27 -21.09 6.87
CA PRO A 471 16.79 -20.83 5.54
C PRO A 471 15.63 -20.55 4.58
N LYS A 472 15.77 -19.52 3.75
CA LYS A 472 14.95 -19.40 2.53
C LYS A 472 15.38 -20.50 1.55
N SER A 473 14.88 -21.72 1.72
CA SER A 473 15.02 -22.84 0.77
C SER A 473 13.68 -23.23 0.17
N ALA A 474 13.79 -23.83 -1.01
CA ALA A 474 12.71 -24.33 -1.85
C ALA A 474 11.64 -25.11 -1.08
N THR A 475 10.40 -24.87 -1.46
CA THR A 475 9.23 -25.69 -1.15
C THR A 475 9.49 -27.15 -1.54
N SER A 476 9.81 -28.01 -0.58
CA SER A 476 9.57 -29.44 -0.75
C SER A 476 8.09 -29.69 -0.42
N ARG A 477 7.27 -29.86 -1.46
CA ARG A 477 6.01 -30.59 -1.35
C ARG A 477 6.34 -31.99 -0.80
N ARG A 478 5.98 -32.28 0.45
CA ARG A 478 5.71 -33.67 0.85
C ARG A 478 4.25 -33.93 0.56
N SER A 479 4.01 -34.69 -0.50
CA SER A 479 2.78 -35.43 -0.74
C SER A 479 2.39 -36.19 0.53
N ARG A 480 1.20 -35.91 1.07
CA ARG A 480 0.51 -36.86 1.94
C ARG A 480 -0.23 -37.83 1.03
N SER A 481 0.33 -39.02 0.87
CA SER A 481 -0.46 -40.19 0.53
C SER A 481 -1.30 -40.59 1.75
N SER A 482 -2.56 -40.90 1.48
CA SER A 482 -3.49 -41.58 2.38
C SER A 482 -2.90 -42.88 2.90
N GLU A 483 -2.97 -43.12 4.21
CA GLU A 483 -3.34 -44.42 4.77
C GLU A 483 -3.64 -44.32 6.28
N THR A 484 -4.56 -45.18 6.68
CA THR A 484 -5.34 -45.25 7.91
C THR A 484 -4.62 -45.96 9.06
N ARG A 485 -5.27 -45.94 10.25
CA ARG A 485 -4.95 -46.59 11.55
C ARG A 485 -4.01 -45.75 12.43
N GLY A 486 -4.29 -45.46 13.69
CA GLY A 486 -5.19 -46.06 14.68
C GLY A 486 -4.39 -46.26 15.98
N ASN A 487 -4.98 -45.92 17.14
CA ASN A 487 -4.48 -46.09 18.52
C ASN A 487 -3.32 -45.18 18.99
N ARG A 488 -3.14 -44.84 20.27
CA ARG A 488 -3.92 -44.79 21.54
C ARG A 488 -2.97 -44.14 22.57
N TYR A 489 -3.54 -43.37 23.50
CA TYR A 489 -3.15 -43.14 24.91
C TYR A 489 -1.68 -42.91 25.36
N ARG A 490 -1.51 -41.86 26.20
CA ARG A 490 -1.18 -41.84 27.66
C ARG A 490 -0.18 -40.69 27.95
N VAL A 491 -0.61 -39.58 28.54
CA VAL A 491 -0.59 -39.24 29.98
C VAL A 491 0.68 -39.73 30.70
N LEU A 492 1.48 -38.80 31.21
CA LEU A 492 1.97 -38.77 32.60
C LEU A 492 2.51 -37.36 32.95
N ALA A 493 2.17 -36.92 34.16
CA ALA A 493 2.51 -35.67 34.81
C ALA A 493 3.65 -35.89 35.85
N GLU A 494 3.98 -34.81 36.59
CA GLU A 494 4.74 -34.75 37.87
C GLU A 494 6.28 -34.83 37.74
N ASP A 495 7.14 -34.14 38.51
CA ASP A 495 7.00 -33.12 39.55
C ASP A 495 8.43 -32.62 39.95
N ASN A 496 8.45 -31.53 40.74
CA ASN A 496 9.45 -31.16 41.78
C ASN A 496 10.78 -30.42 41.47
N SER A 497 10.81 -29.17 41.98
CA SER A 497 11.94 -28.34 42.47
C SER A 497 12.66 -28.99 43.70
N PRO A 498 13.65 -28.40 44.44
CA PRO A 498 14.30 -27.05 44.36
C PRO A 498 15.84 -26.94 44.68
N SER A 499 16.46 -25.81 44.26
CA SER A 499 17.54 -24.94 44.89
C SER A 499 18.83 -25.56 45.53
N PRO A 500 19.91 -24.81 45.95
CA PRO A 500 20.09 -23.35 46.13
C PRO A 500 21.48 -22.71 45.76
N GLY A 501 21.52 -21.36 45.76
CA GLY A 501 22.54 -20.58 46.48
C GLY A 501 23.69 -19.88 45.72
N ARG A 502 23.68 -18.54 45.68
CA ARG A 502 24.65 -17.67 46.39
C ARG A 502 24.41 -16.17 46.15
N ALA A 503 24.68 -15.42 47.20
CA ALA A 503 24.41 -14.00 47.42
C ALA A 503 25.51 -13.07 46.89
N SER A 504 25.19 -11.79 46.67
CA SER A 504 25.78 -10.70 47.47
C SER A 504 25.04 -9.37 47.25
N SER A 505 24.90 -8.64 48.35
CA SER A 505 24.24 -7.36 48.56
C SER A 505 25.09 -6.16 48.14
N LYS A 506 24.46 -5.01 47.86
CA LYS A 506 24.80 -3.77 48.56
C LYS A 506 23.64 -2.78 48.57
N ASP A 507 23.29 -2.44 49.80
CA ASP A 507 22.24 -1.57 50.27
C ASP A 507 22.75 -0.11 50.37
N LYS A 508 21.83 0.86 50.31
CA LYS A 508 21.82 2.11 51.09
C LYS A 508 20.58 2.93 50.73
N GLY A 509 19.58 2.88 51.61
CA GLY A 509 18.36 3.69 51.52
C GLY A 509 18.48 5.09 52.14
N ARG A 510 17.36 5.83 52.06
CA ARG A 510 16.91 6.73 53.12
C ARG A 510 15.40 6.99 52.99
N SER A 511 14.70 6.80 54.10
CA SER A 511 13.27 6.95 54.35
C SER A 511 12.91 8.33 54.96
N VAL A 512 11.60 8.53 55.22
CA VAL A 512 10.88 9.47 56.14
C VAL A 512 9.86 10.32 55.34
N SER A 513 8.57 10.50 55.67
CA SER A 513 7.65 10.01 56.72
C SER A 513 6.18 10.33 56.39
N ARG A 514 5.30 9.39 56.76
CA ARG A 514 3.96 9.45 57.39
C ARG A 514 3.15 10.78 57.44
N GLY A 515 1.86 10.66 57.09
CA GLY A 515 0.75 11.45 57.64
C GLY A 515 -0.56 10.63 57.59
N ARG A 516 -1.20 10.42 58.75
CA ARG A 516 -2.35 9.53 58.99
C ARG A 516 -3.45 10.33 59.71
N LYS A 517 -4.69 10.30 59.22
CA LYS A 517 -5.98 10.57 59.92
C LYS A 517 -7.05 9.82 59.09
N GLY A 518 -7.99 9.02 59.57
CA GLY A 518 -8.52 8.72 60.90
C GLY A 518 -10.05 8.77 60.84
N TYR A 519 -10.71 7.59 60.74
CA TYR A 519 -11.99 7.11 61.35
C TYR A 519 -13.22 8.07 61.47
N LYS A 520 -14.51 7.73 61.19
CA LYS A 520 -15.38 6.56 61.50
C LYS A 520 -16.66 6.49 60.61
N PRO A 521 -17.39 5.35 60.62
CA PRO A 521 -18.67 5.10 59.93
C PRO A 521 -19.90 5.05 60.86
N ASP A 522 -21.10 5.19 60.29
CA ASP A 522 -22.41 4.77 60.85
C ASP A 522 -23.30 4.37 59.64
N SER A 523 -23.76 3.14 59.42
CA SER A 523 -24.56 2.15 60.16
C SER A 523 -26.09 2.34 60.05
N ARG A 524 -26.73 1.25 59.55
CA ARG A 524 -28.15 0.83 59.69
C ARG A 524 -29.20 1.56 58.83
N LEU A 525 -30.29 0.95 58.35
CA LEU A 525 -30.82 -0.42 58.33
C LEU A 525 -32.02 -0.43 57.34
N ASN A 526 -32.36 -1.62 56.88
CA ASN A 526 -33.68 -2.13 56.46
C ASN A 526 -34.30 -1.71 55.13
N GLY A 527 -34.52 -2.74 54.30
CA GLY A 527 -35.31 -2.67 53.10
C GLY A 527 -36.81 -2.85 53.32
N ARG A 528 -37.51 -2.80 52.19
CA ARG A 528 -38.84 -3.36 51.93
C ARG A 528 -39.07 -3.28 50.42
N SER A 529 -39.22 -4.43 49.78
CA SER A 529 -40.05 -4.53 48.56
C SER A 529 -41.50 -4.70 49.00
N PRO A 530 -42.49 -4.15 48.27
CA PRO A 530 -43.33 -5.07 47.49
C PRO A 530 -43.83 -4.54 46.13
N SER A 531 -43.90 -5.47 45.18
CA SER A 531 -44.88 -5.67 44.10
C SER A 531 -45.61 -4.52 43.38
N ARG A 532 -45.50 -4.57 42.04
CA ARG A 532 -46.54 -4.39 40.98
C ARG A 532 -47.51 -3.20 41.10
N SER A 533 -47.39 -2.26 40.14
CA SER A 533 -48.53 -1.76 39.37
C SER A 533 -48.11 -1.30 37.97
N ARG A 534 -48.91 -1.66 36.97
CA ARG A 534 -48.84 -1.18 35.58
C ARG A 534 -49.39 0.26 35.51
N SER A 535 -48.89 1.01 34.55
CA SER A 535 -49.62 1.95 33.65
C SER A 535 -49.04 3.36 33.61
N ARG A 536 -48.63 3.72 32.38
CA ARG A 536 -48.63 5.06 31.78
C ARG A 536 -47.94 6.19 32.55
N TYR A 537 -46.72 6.50 32.12
CA TYR A 537 -46.26 7.88 32.05
C TYR A 537 -45.49 8.11 30.74
N ILE A 538 -46.20 8.70 29.76
CA ILE A 538 -45.59 9.53 28.73
C ILE A 538 -45.16 10.81 29.47
N GLY A 539 -43.94 10.81 29.99
CA GLY A 539 -43.31 11.97 30.60
C GLY A 539 -42.46 12.68 29.55
N ARG A 540 -42.96 13.81 29.02
CA ARG A 540 -42.17 14.79 28.29
C ARG A 540 -40.91 15.10 29.12
N SER A 541 -39.73 14.68 28.66
CA SER A 541 -38.48 15.23 29.14
C SER A 541 -38.35 16.63 28.56
N SER A 542 -38.70 17.64 29.35
CA SER A 542 -38.29 19.01 29.10
C SER A 542 -36.77 19.09 29.29
N SER A 543 -36.00 18.82 28.23
CA SER A 543 -34.64 19.31 28.16
C SER A 543 -34.75 20.84 28.14
N ARG A 544 -34.20 21.49 29.16
CA ARG A 544 -33.92 22.93 29.10
C ARG A 544 -32.86 23.11 28.02
N SER A 545 -33.27 23.16 26.75
CA SER A 545 -32.45 23.70 25.69
C SER A 545 -32.26 25.18 26.02
N ARG A 546 -31.07 25.57 26.50
CA ARG A 546 -30.62 26.93 26.26
C ARG A 546 -30.66 27.07 24.74
N LYS A 547 -31.60 27.85 24.21
CA LYS A 547 -31.53 28.33 22.83
C LYS A 547 -30.18 29.04 22.70
N LEU A 548 -29.16 28.34 22.22
CA LEU A 548 -27.97 28.96 21.66
C LEU A 548 -28.46 29.68 20.40
N SER A 549 -28.84 30.94 20.54
CA SER A 549 -29.05 31.81 19.40
C SER A 549 -27.68 32.07 18.77
N VAL A 550 -27.32 31.24 17.80
CA VAL A 550 -26.21 31.55 16.90
C VAL A 550 -26.75 32.61 15.95
N SER A 551 -26.30 33.86 16.08
CA SER A 551 -26.57 34.86 15.04
C SER A 551 -25.72 34.49 13.83
N ILE A 552 -26.34 33.87 12.83
CA ILE A 552 -25.72 33.74 11.50
C ILE A 552 -25.72 35.15 10.92
N GLN A 553 -24.57 35.83 10.96
CA GLN A 553 -24.39 37.06 10.18
C GLN A 553 -24.28 36.65 8.72
N GLU A 554 -25.39 36.75 7.99
CA GLU A 554 -25.35 36.75 6.53
C GLU A 554 -24.50 37.96 6.06
N PRO A 555 -23.75 37.84 4.95
CA PRO A 555 -23.08 39.00 4.37
C PRO A 555 -24.14 40.09 4.16
N ALA A 556 -23.91 41.26 4.76
CA ALA A 556 -24.84 42.38 4.73
C ALA A 556 -25.45 42.54 3.34
N GLU A 557 -26.76 42.34 3.23
CA GLU A 557 -27.50 42.65 2.02
C GLU A 557 -27.21 44.10 1.64
N GLN A 558 -26.58 44.29 0.48
CA GLN A 558 -26.52 45.56 -0.25
C GLN A 558 -25.97 46.77 0.53
N GLY A 559 -24.99 46.58 1.43
CA GLY A 559 -24.13 47.65 1.91
C GLY A 559 -22.91 47.81 1.00
N THR A 560 -22.50 49.04 0.70
CA THR A 560 -21.31 49.42 -0.12
C THR A 560 -19.95 48.98 0.45
N GLY A 561 -19.92 48.01 1.37
CA GLY A 561 -18.73 47.48 2.01
C GLY A 561 -18.20 46.20 1.35
N PRO A 562 -16.93 45.84 1.59
CA PRO A 562 -16.33 44.63 1.04
C PRO A 562 -17.06 43.37 1.54
N THR A 563 -17.34 42.46 0.60
CA THR A 563 -17.91 41.14 0.89
C THR A 563 -16.98 40.33 1.79
N TRP A 564 -17.46 39.24 2.42
CA TRP A 564 -16.56 38.34 3.16
C TRP A 564 -15.39 37.87 2.28
N ALA A 565 -15.67 37.52 1.02
CA ALA A 565 -14.65 37.12 0.04
C ALA A 565 -13.59 38.22 -0.18
N ASP A 566 -13.99 39.50 -0.18
CA ASP A 566 -13.08 40.63 -0.25
C ASP A 566 -12.27 40.82 1.04
N ARG A 567 -12.88 40.58 2.21
CA ARG A 567 -12.23 40.70 3.53
C ARG A 567 -11.18 39.62 3.79
N VAL A 568 -11.37 38.41 3.27
CA VAL A 568 -10.39 37.31 3.38
C VAL A 568 -9.50 37.14 2.15
N LYS A 569 -9.64 38.00 1.13
CA LYS A 569 -8.78 38.01 -0.07
C LYS A 569 -7.32 38.18 0.36
N GLY A 570 -6.48 37.19 0.02
CA GLY A 570 -5.07 37.15 0.46
C GLY A 570 -4.83 36.59 1.87
N GLN A 571 -5.87 36.37 2.69
CA GLN A 571 -5.78 35.76 4.02
C GLN A 571 -6.22 34.29 4.06
N THR A 572 -6.85 33.78 3.00
CA THR A 572 -7.36 32.38 2.94
C THR A 572 -6.28 31.34 3.25
N LYS A 573 -5.04 31.54 2.81
CA LYS A 573 -3.90 30.65 3.12
C LYS A 573 -3.58 30.55 4.62
N LYS A 574 -3.81 31.64 5.37
CA LYS A 574 -3.60 31.68 6.83
C LYS A 574 -4.70 30.93 7.59
N ILE A 575 -5.91 30.90 7.04
CA ILE A 575 -7.08 30.28 7.68
C ILE A 575 -7.19 28.80 7.32
N ASN A 576 -7.08 28.48 6.04
CA ASN A 576 -7.00 27.11 5.56
C ASN A 576 -5.87 27.03 4.52
N PRO A 577 -4.77 26.32 4.81
CA PRO A 577 -3.65 26.21 3.87
C PRO A 577 -4.03 25.55 2.53
N PHE A 578 -5.22 24.95 2.45
CA PHE A 578 -5.74 24.31 1.25
C PHE A 578 -6.69 25.19 0.44
N HIS A 579 -6.98 26.40 0.91
CA HIS A 579 -7.98 27.30 0.30
C HIS A 579 -9.36 26.65 0.15
N LYS A 580 -9.70 25.73 1.08
CA LYS A 580 -10.99 25.02 1.13
C LYS A 580 -11.88 25.58 2.22
N ALA A 581 -13.19 25.50 2.01
CA ALA A 581 -14.21 25.66 3.04
C ALA A 581 -14.73 24.26 3.48
N PRO A 582 -15.24 24.10 4.71
CA PRO A 582 -15.34 25.12 5.77
C PRO A 582 -14.06 25.27 6.59
N ALA A 583 -13.89 26.46 7.20
CA ALA A 583 -12.93 26.75 8.25
C ALA A 583 -13.60 27.61 9.34
N LEU A 584 -13.32 27.29 10.60
CA LEU A 584 -13.83 27.98 11.78
C LEU A 584 -12.67 28.69 12.48
N ASN A 585 -12.86 29.95 12.85
CA ASN A 585 -11.97 30.68 13.74
C ASN A 585 -12.74 30.98 15.03
N ASP A 586 -12.32 30.36 16.14
CA ASP A 586 -12.92 30.53 17.45
C ASP A 586 -11.87 31.16 18.39
N ALA A 587 -11.99 32.47 18.60
CA ALA A 587 -11.08 33.27 19.41
C ALA A 587 -9.59 33.06 19.08
N GLY A 588 -9.25 33.00 17.78
CA GLY A 588 -7.89 32.79 17.30
C GLY A 588 -7.49 31.32 17.12
N PHE A 589 -8.28 30.37 17.61
CA PHE A 589 -8.11 28.96 17.30
C PHE A 589 -8.75 28.64 15.95
N ILE A 590 -7.92 28.42 14.94
CA ILE A 590 -8.36 28.09 13.59
C ILE A 590 -8.39 26.58 13.40
N ILE A 591 -9.56 26.07 13.02
CA ILE A 591 -9.79 24.67 12.69
C ILE A 591 -10.56 24.53 11.38
N TYR A 592 -10.18 23.57 10.56
CA TYR A 592 -10.80 23.26 9.27
C TYR A 592 -11.03 21.74 9.17
N GLU A 593 -11.77 21.31 8.13
CA GLU A 593 -12.43 20.01 7.99
C GLU A 593 -13.76 19.94 8.76
N SER A 594 -14.86 19.65 8.06
CA SER A 594 -16.23 19.70 8.60
C SER A 594 -16.43 18.80 9.82
N ASN A 595 -15.99 17.54 9.76
CA ASN A 595 -16.11 16.60 10.88
C ASN A 595 -15.28 17.05 12.10
N ALA A 596 -14.08 17.59 11.88
CA ALA A 596 -13.23 18.10 12.96
C ALA A 596 -13.82 19.36 13.62
N ILE A 597 -14.37 20.26 12.81
CA ILE A 597 -15.14 21.43 13.28
C ILE A 597 -16.34 20.97 14.11
N ALA A 598 -17.11 20.00 13.64
CA ALA A 598 -18.29 19.52 14.35
C ALA A 598 -17.94 18.90 15.71
N TYR A 599 -16.88 18.09 15.79
CA TYR A 599 -16.37 17.59 17.09
C TYR A 599 -15.97 18.72 18.02
N TYR A 600 -15.26 19.72 17.50
CA TYR A 600 -14.81 20.87 18.30
C TYR A 600 -16.01 21.63 18.87
N LEU A 601 -17.01 21.94 18.03
CA LEU A 601 -18.21 22.66 18.43
C LEU A 601 -19.00 21.89 19.49
N LEU A 602 -19.24 20.58 19.27
CA LEU A 602 -19.96 19.74 20.24
C LEU A 602 -19.23 19.68 21.56
N ARG A 603 -17.93 19.38 21.57
CA ARG A 603 -17.17 19.28 22.82
C ARG A 603 -17.00 20.62 23.55
N LYS A 604 -16.99 21.75 22.84
CA LYS A 604 -16.85 23.08 23.45
C LYS A 604 -18.18 23.62 23.98
N TYR A 605 -19.23 23.56 23.16
CA TYR A 605 -20.49 24.26 23.43
C TYR A 605 -21.61 23.35 23.90
N ALA A 606 -21.51 22.04 23.66
CA ALA A 606 -22.52 21.06 24.05
C ALA A 606 -21.89 19.71 24.48
N PRO A 607 -20.97 19.69 25.47
CA PRO A 607 -20.22 18.48 25.83
C PRO A 607 -21.10 17.33 26.35
N GLU A 608 -22.29 17.64 26.87
CA GLU A 608 -23.27 16.66 27.35
C GLU A 608 -24.31 16.28 26.28
N SER A 609 -24.12 16.69 25.03
CA SER A 609 -25.06 16.42 23.95
C SER A 609 -25.08 14.95 23.56
N ASP A 610 -26.29 14.40 23.42
CA ASP A 610 -26.53 13.09 22.80
C ASP A 610 -26.06 13.02 21.34
N LEU A 611 -25.77 14.15 20.69
CA LEU A 611 -25.20 14.18 19.34
C LEU A 611 -23.81 13.51 19.28
N TYR A 612 -23.05 13.55 20.37
CA TYR A 612 -21.78 12.85 20.49
C TYR A 612 -21.53 12.43 21.95
N PRO A 613 -22.08 11.28 22.37
CA PRO A 613 -22.13 10.87 23.77
C PRO A 613 -20.76 10.47 24.33
N GLU A 614 -20.59 10.40 25.65
CA GLU A 614 -19.30 9.98 26.26
C GLU A 614 -19.02 8.47 26.13
N CYS A 615 -20.05 7.66 25.88
CA CYS A 615 -19.90 6.21 25.72
C CYS A 615 -18.98 5.89 24.52
N TYR A 616 -17.82 5.29 24.79
CA TYR A 616 -16.82 4.99 23.75
C TYR A 616 -17.34 4.06 22.64
N LYS A 617 -18.30 3.17 22.94
CA LYS A 617 -18.92 2.29 21.93
C LYS A 617 -19.82 3.07 20.98
N GLU A 618 -20.62 3.99 21.52
CA GLU A 618 -21.51 4.85 20.73
C GLU A 618 -20.69 5.82 19.88
N ARG A 619 -19.66 6.46 20.46
CA ARG A 619 -18.72 7.30 19.68
C ARG A 619 -18.04 6.53 18.56
N ALA A 620 -17.61 5.30 18.81
CA ALA A 620 -16.99 4.48 17.78
C ALA A 620 -17.93 4.21 16.60
N ARG A 621 -19.24 4.05 16.83
CA ARG A 621 -20.25 3.93 15.75
C ARG A 621 -20.41 5.22 14.96
N ILE A 622 -20.42 6.36 15.65
CA ILE A 622 -20.48 7.68 14.99
C ILE A 622 -19.21 7.89 14.16
N ASP A 623 -18.04 7.70 14.77
CA ASP A 623 -16.73 7.86 14.13
C ASP A 623 -16.59 6.93 12.92
N GLN A 624 -17.12 5.70 13.00
CA GLN A 624 -17.19 4.76 11.89
C GLN A 624 -18.01 5.32 10.72
N CYS A 625 -19.22 5.82 10.98
CA CYS A 625 -20.05 6.43 9.94
C CYS A 625 -19.36 7.64 9.30
N LEU A 626 -18.79 8.54 10.12
CA LEU A 626 -18.08 9.73 9.64
C LEU A 626 -16.84 9.35 8.80
N ALA A 627 -16.10 8.31 9.21
CA ALA A 627 -14.97 7.79 8.47
C ALA A 627 -15.40 7.19 7.13
N ALA A 628 -16.46 6.38 7.10
CA ALA A 628 -16.99 5.77 5.88
C ALA A 628 -17.46 6.84 4.86
N VAL A 629 -18.16 7.88 5.32
CA VAL A 629 -18.55 9.01 4.45
C VAL A 629 -17.29 9.69 3.89
N ALA A 630 -16.32 10.03 4.74
CA ALA A 630 -15.13 10.78 4.31
C ALA A 630 -14.15 9.98 3.43
N SER A 631 -14.06 8.66 3.63
CA SER A 631 -13.08 7.80 2.94
C SER A 631 -13.64 7.11 1.69
N THR A 632 -14.93 6.79 1.69
CA THR A 632 -15.54 5.89 0.71
C THR A 632 -16.57 6.60 -0.16
N VAL A 633 -17.48 7.35 0.47
CA VAL A 633 -18.64 7.91 -0.24
C VAL A 633 -18.35 9.29 -0.84
N GLN A 634 -17.93 10.24 -0.01
CA GLN A 634 -17.74 11.63 -0.40
C GLN A 634 -16.67 11.83 -1.50
N PRO A 635 -15.53 11.13 -1.53
CA PRO A 635 -14.57 11.29 -2.63
C PRO A 635 -15.16 10.99 -4.00
N ARG A 636 -16.02 9.96 -4.11
CA ARG A 636 -16.71 9.60 -5.35
C ARG A 636 -17.82 10.58 -5.68
N GLN A 637 -18.53 11.04 -4.66
CA GLN A 637 -19.55 12.07 -4.80
C GLN A 637 -18.97 13.36 -5.38
N LEU A 638 -17.83 13.82 -4.86
CA LEU A 638 -17.14 15.01 -5.33
C LEU A 638 -16.61 14.86 -6.76
N LEU A 639 -16.16 13.66 -7.16
CA LEU A 639 -15.72 13.43 -8.53
C LEU A 639 -16.87 13.62 -9.53
N PHE A 640 -18.03 13.02 -9.25
CA PHE A 640 -19.22 13.16 -10.08
C PHE A 640 -19.62 14.63 -10.23
N PHE A 641 -19.84 15.33 -9.11
CA PHE A 641 -20.29 16.72 -9.16
C PHE A 641 -19.25 17.70 -9.69
N ARG A 642 -17.96 17.43 -9.45
CA ARG A 642 -16.91 18.25 -10.01
C ARG A 642 -16.93 18.17 -11.53
N ALA A 643 -16.99 16.98 -12.12
CA ALA A 643 -17.09 16.82 -13.56
C ALA A 643 -18.33 17.58 -14.09
N THR A 644 -19.51 17.31 -13.52
CA THR A 644 -20.77 17.93 -13.93
C THR A 644 -20.75 19.46 -13.88
N PHE A 645 -20.40 20.05 -12.73
CA PHE A 645 -20.49 21.50 -12.53
C PHE A 645 -19.30 22.29 -13.09
N TRP A 646 -18.09 21.71 -13.17
CA TRP A 646 -16.97 22.41 -13.82
C TRP A 646 -17.05 22.36 -15.34
N GLU A 647 -17.53 21.26 -15.91
CA GLU A 647 -17.68 21.12 -17.37
C GLU A 647 -19.00 21.72 -17.87
N ASN A 648 -19.88 22.13 -16.95
CA ASN A 648 -21.19 22.71 -17.22
C ASN A 648 -22.03 21.82 -18.17
N LYS A 649 -21.99 20.51 -17.92
CA LYS A 649 -22.59 19.49 -18.77
C LYS A 649 -23.39 18.52 -17.92
N LYS A 650 -24.60 18.15 -18.36
CA LYS A 650 -25.36 17.09 -17.70
C LYS A 650 -24.64 15.74 -17.82
N PRO A 651 -24.60 14.95 -16.73
CA PRO A 651 -24.05 13.61 -16.79
C PRO A 651 -24.88 12.72 -17.69
N THR A 652 -24.23 11.77 -18.33
CA THR A 652 -24.87 10.70 -19.09
C THR A 652 -25.59 9.72 -18.17
N ASP A 653 -26.52 8.94 -18.72
CA ASP A 653 -27.24 7.91 -17.95
C ASP A 653 -26.28 6.87 -17.34
N GLU A 654 -25.17 6.55 -18.03
CA GLU A 654 -24.12 5.67 -17.51
C GLU A 654 -23.39 6.28 -16.30
N GLU A 655 -23.06 7.57 -16.35
CA GLU A 655 -22.42 8.28 -15.24
C GLU A 655 -23.37 8.40 -14.03
N VAL A 656 -24.66 8.63 -14.28
CA VAL A 656 -25.70 8.62 -13.23
C VAL A 656 -25.84 7.23 -12.61
N ALA A 657 -25.88 6.16 -13.43
CA ALA A 657 -25.95 4.79 -12.92
C ALA A 657 -24.72 4.44 -12.09
N ALA A 658 -23.51 4.83 -12.52
CA ALA A 658 -22.29 4.66 -11.75
C ALA A 658 -22.32 5.46 -10.44
N PHE A 659 -22.90 6.66 -10.43
CA PHE A 659 -23.08 7.45 -9.21
C PHE A 659 -24.08 6.81 -8.25
N GLU A 660 -25.22 6.31 -8.75
CA GLU A 660 -26.21 5.56 -7.97
C GLU A 660 -25.57 4.32 -7.31
N GLU A 661 -24.80 3.54 -8.06
CA GLU A 661 -24.10 2.36 -7.56
C GLU A 661 -23.01 2.72 -6.54
N ASN A 662 -22.15 3.69 -6.84
CA ASN A 662 -20.93 3.92 -6.06
C ASN A 662 -21.09 4.92 -4.90
N VAL A 663 -22.17 5.73 -4.91
CA VAL A 663 -22.41 6.80 -3.92
C VAL A 663 -23.75 6.59 -3.21
N VAL A 664 -24.86 6.49 -3.94
CA VAL A 664 -26.20 6.40 -3.33
C VAL A 664 -26.36 5.10 -2.55
N THR A 665 -25.91 3.98 -3.11
CA THR A 665 -25.87 2.68 -2.42
C THR A 665 -24.95 2.73 -1.20
N GLY A 666 -23.83 3.46 -1.28
CA GLY A 666 -22.94 3.69 -0.14
C GLY A 666 -23.62 4.40 1.02
N TYR A 667 -24.45 5.43 0.75
CA TYR A 667 -25.28 6.04 1.79
C TYR A 667 -26.32 5.05 2.33
N GLN A 668 -26.91 4.23 1.46
CA GLN A 668 -27.92 3.26 1.87
C GLN A 668 -27.39 2.20 2.85
N HIS A 669 -26.11 1.82 2.76
CA HIS A 669 -25.48 0.93 3.73
C HIS A 669 -25.18 1.58 5.09
N LEU A 670 -25.09 2.91 5.14
CA LEU A 670 -24.79 3.66 6.37
C LEU A 670 -26.04 4.06 7.15
N VAL A 671 -27.22 4.05 6.52
CA VAL A 671 -28.48 4.39 7.18
C VAL A 671 -29.14 3.15 7.78
N THR A 672 -29.92 3.37 8.84
CA THR A 672 -30.79 2.35 9.45
C THR A 672 -32.25 2.77 9.35
N ASP A 673 -33.18 1.98 9.90
CA ASP A 673 -34.61 2.29 9.88
C ASP A 673 -34.96 3.60 10.61
N LYS A 674 -34.14 4.01 11.59
CA LYS A 674 -34.41 5.18 12.43
C LYS A 674 -33.33 6.26 12.30
N PHE A 675 -32.15 6.06 12.89
CA PHE A 675 -30.99 6.96 12.80
C PHE A 675 -29.72 6.15 12.54
N ALA A 676 -28.69 6.76 11.96
CA ALA A 676 -27.50 6.06 11.45
C ALA A 676 -26.79 5.15 12.46
N THR A 677 -26.81 5.52 13.74
CA THR A 677 -26.10 4.78 14.80
C THR A 677 -27.02 4.18 15.88
N GLY A 678 -28.34 4.22 15.68
CA GLY A 678 -29.31 3.60 16.58
C GLY A 678 -30.61 4.38 16.72
N ASP A 679 -31.02 4.61 17.96
CA ASP A 679 -32.35 5.10 18.30
C ASP A 679 -32.50 6.62 18.43
N ARG A 680 -31.38 7.35 18.36
CA ARG A 680 -31.31 8.80 18.60
C ARG A 680 -30.55 9.50 17.47
N LEU A 681 -30.89 10.76 17.25
CA LEU A 681 -30.16 11.64 16.34
C LEU A 681 -28.74 11.88 16.87
N THR A 682 -27.73 11.67 16.02
CA THR A 682 -26.31 11.84 16.33
C THR A 682 -25.58 12.69 15.30
N LEU A 683 -24.31 12.98 15.55
CA LEU A 683 -23.44 13.66 14.58
C LEU A 683 -23.32 12.89 13.25
N ALA A 684 -23.47 11.56 13.26
CA ALA A 684 -23.48 10.76 12.04
C ALA A 684 -24.67 11.14 11.14
N ASP A 685 -25.85 11.34 11.73
CA ASP A 685 -27.06 11.76 11.01
C ASP A 685 -26.91 13.17 10.43
N LEU A 686 -26.30 14.09 11.17
CA LEU A 686 -26.00 15.45 10.69
C LEU A 686 -25.01 15.45 9.51
N CYS A 687 -24.03 14.55 9.52
CA CYS A 687 -23.10 14.36 8.41
C CYS A 687 -23.81 13.78 7.18
N LEU A 688 -24.64 12.74 7.38
CA LEU A 688 -25.39 12.09 6.31
C LEU A 688 -26.40 13.03 5.67
N VAL A 689 -27.21 13.75 6.47
CA VAL A 689 -28.22 14.66 5.92
C VAL A 689 -27.61 15.80 5.11
N ALA A 690 -26.43 16.31 5.51
CA ALA A 690 -25.73 17.34 4.75
C ALA A 690 -25.33 16.84 3.35
N ASN A 691 -24.79 15.63 3.24
CA ASN A 691 -24.39 15.07 1.95
C ASN A 691 -25.59 14.52 1.14
N LEU A 692 -26.61 13.99 1.81
CA LEU A 692 -27.84 13.51 1.18
C LEU A 692 -28.68 14.65 0.61
N THR A 693 -28.73 15.80 1.28
CA THR A 693 -29.40 16.99 0.72
C THR A 693 -28.81 17.33 -0.64
N PHE A 694 -27.49 17.37 -0.76
CA PHE A 694 -26.83 17.64 -2.04
C PHE A 694 -27.10 16.56 -3.08
N THR A 695 -27.22 15.29 -2.67
CA THR A 695 -27.44 14.14 -3.56
C THR A 695 -28.89 14.04 -4.06
N LEU A 696 -29.85 14.23 -3.17
CA LEU A 696 -31.27 13.98 -3.43
C LEU A 696 -31.98 15.22 -3.98
N GLU A 697 -31.50 16.44 -3.69
CA GLU A 697 -32.20 17.67 -4.08
C GLU A 697 -31.76 18.26 -5.42
N ASN A 698 -30.66 17.82 -6.00
CA ASN A 698 -30.13 18.41 -7.25
C ASN A 698 -30.81 17.89 -8.54
N GLY A 699 -31.61 16.82 -8.47
CA GLY A 699 -32.26 16.24 -9.65
C GLY A 699 -31.43 15.21 -10.45
N SER A 700 -30.26 14.82 -9.95
CA SER A 700 -29.39 13.79 -10.55
C SER A 700 -29.84 12.35 -10.29
N VAL A 701 -30.62 12.13 -9.24
CA VAL A 701 -31.03 10.80 -8.78
C VAL A 701 -32.56 10.70 -8.78
N ASP A 702 -33.07 9.60 -9.32
CA ASP A 702 -34.48 9.24 -9.17
C ASP A 702 -34.74 8.72 -7.75
N LYS A 703 -35.34 9.58 -6.92
CA LYS A 703 -35.69 9.28 -5.52
C LYS A 703 -36.55 8.02 -5.38
N SER A 704 -37.36 7.67 -6.39
CA SER A 704 -38.28 6.52 -6.32
C SER A 704 -37.54 5.18 -6.24
N LYS A 705 -36.31 5.11 -6.75
CA LYS A 705 -35.44 3.92 -6.67
C LYS A 705 -34.92 3.65 -5.25
N PHE A 706 -34.91 4.67 -4.37
CA PHE A 706 -34.27 4.59 -3.05
C PHE A 706 -35.23 4.94 -1.90
N PRO A 707 -36.38 4.26 -1.77
CA PRO A 707 -37.44 4.63 -0.82
C PRO A 707 -36.97 4.60 0.64
N LYS A 708 -36.08 3.66 1.01
CA LYS A 708 -35.50 3.59 2.36
C LYS A 708 -34.65 4.81 2.69
N LEU A 709 -33.81 5.22 1.75
CA LEU A 709 -32.90 6.35 1.92
C LEU A 709 -33.67 7.68 1.99
N VAL A 710 -34.70 7.83 1.14
CA VAL A 710 -35.60 8.98 1.16
C VAL A 710 -36.39 9.04 2.47
N ALA A 711 -36.94 7.92 2.94
CA ALA A 711 -37.65 7.88 4.22
C ALA A 711 -36.75 8.26 5.40
N TYR A 712 -35.50 7.78 5.41
CA TYR A 712 -34.49 8.20 6.37
C TYR A 712 -34.21 9.71 6.29
N TYR A 713 -33.98 10.23 5.07
CA TYR A 713 -33.71 11.65 4.84
C TYR A 713 -34.84 12.55 5.36
N GLU A 714 -36.09 12.25 5.02
CA GLU A 714 -37.26 13.03 5.47
C GLU A 714 -37.44 12.94 6.99
N ARG A 715 -37.15 11.77 7.60
CA ARG A 715 -37.18 11.62 9.06
C ARG A 715 -36.15 12.54 9.72
N VAL A 716 -34.89 12.48 9.30
CA VAL A 716 -33.84 13.35 9.87
C VAL A 716 -34.16 14.82 9.63
N LYS A 717 -34.65 15.18 8.44
CA LYS A 717 -35.12 16.53 8.12
C LYS A 717 -36.19 17.01 9.10
N SER A 718 -37.18 16.17 9.44
CA SER A 718 -38.26 16.53 10.37
C SER A 718 -37.82 16.77 11.81
N GLU A 719 -36.69 16.18 12.23
CA GLU A 719 -36.10 16.34 13.56
C GLU A 719 -35.22 17.59 13.67
N LEU A 720 -34.97 18.28 12.55
CA LEU A 720 -34.11 19.45 12.46
C LEU A 720 -34.97 20.71 12.25
N PRO A 721 -35.38 21.43 13.32
CA PRO A 721 -36.28 22.59 13.20
C PRO A 721 -35.67 23.74 12.38
N TYR A 722 -34.34 23.78 12.25
CA TYR A 722 -33.57 24.75 11.47
C TYR A 722 -33.18 24.23 10.08
N PHE A 723 -33.68 23.08 9.64
CA PHE A 723 -33.30 22.50 8.36
C PHE A 723 -33.55 23.47 7.20
N GLU A 724 -34.76 24.03 7.14
CA GLU A 724 -35.15 24.94 6.07
C GLU A 724 -34.35 26.25 6.12
N GLU A 725 -34.05 26.77 7.31
CA GLU A 725 -33.21 27.96 7.49
C GLU A 725 -31.81 27.73 6.90
N ILE A 726 -31.20 26.57 7.18
CA ILE A 726 -29.82 26.28 6.76
C ILE A 726 -29.73 25.83 5.30
N TYR A 727 -30.62 24.93 4.85
CA TYR A 727 -30.45 24.23 3.58
C TYR A 727 -31.27 24.81 2.42
N ARG A 728 -32.36 25.55 2.67
CA ARG A 728 -33.22 26.06 1.59
C ARG A 728 -32.46 26.91 0.57
N PRO A 729 -31.59 27.87 0.96
CA PRO A 729 -30.83 28.65 -0.03
C PRO A 729 -29.97 27.76 -0.93
N SER A 730 -29.23 26.82 -0.33
CA SER A 730 -28.38 25.88 -1.09
C SER A 730 -29.17 24.92 -1.97
N ILE A 731 -30.35 24.46 -1.53
CA ILE A 731 -31.24 23.61 -2.32
C ILE A 731 -31.79 24.37 -3.54
N SER A 732 -32.18 25.64 -3.35
CA SER A 732 -32.63 26.48 -4.47
C SER A 732 -31.51 26.70 -5.48
N ASP A 733 -30.32 27.08 -5.01
CA ASP A 733 -29.16 27.34 -5.87
C ASP A 733 -28.75 26.10 -6.68
N ILE A 734 -28.72 24.92 -6.05
CA ILE A 734 -28.30 23.70 -6.76
C ILE A 734 -29.33 23.25 -7.78
N LYS A 735 -30.64 23.38 -7.49
CA LYS A 735 -31.72 23.08 -8.45
C LYS A 735 -31.66 24.01 -9.65
N GLN A 736 -31.46 25.30 -9.41
CA GLN A 736 -31.28 26.28 -10.47
C GLN A 736 -30.06 25.92 -11.33
N ARG A 737 -28.88 25.75 -10.73
CA ARG A 737 -27.67 25.37 -11.47
C ARG A 737 -27.84 24.09 -12.28
N TRP A 738 -28.50 23.09 -11.72
CA TRP A 738 -28.75 21.83 -12.42
C TRP A 738 -29.64 22.02 -13.66
N SER A 739 -30.65 22.90 -13.56
CA SER A 739 -31.53 23.22 -14.70
C SER A 739 -30.82 23.96 -15.83
N GLU A 740 -29.74 24.67 -15.52
CA GLU A 740 -28.93 25.47 -16.45
C GLU A 740 -27.80 24.67 -17.13
N LEU A 741 -27.52 23.44 -16.69
CA LEU A 741 -26.49 22.57 -17.27
C LEU A 741 -26.81 22.21 -18.73
N LYS A 742 -25.77 22.18 -19.58
CA LYS A 742 -25.88 21.90 -21.02
C LYS A 742 -26.01 20.42 -21.35
#